data_AF-A0A7N0TB02-F1
#
_entry.id   AF-A0A7N0TB02-F1
#
_cell.length_a   1.000
_cell.length_b   1.000
_cell.length_c   1.000
_cell.angle_alpha   90.00
_cell.angle_beta   90.00
_cell.angle_gamma   90.00
#
_symmetry.space_group_name_H-M   'P 1'
#
loop_
_entity.id
_entity.type
_entity.pdbx_description
1 polymer ?
#
loop_
_entity_poly.entity_id
_entity_poly.type
_entity_poly.pdbx_seq_one_letter_code
_entity_poly.pdbx_strand_id
1 'polypeptide(L)'
;MHEFKGMLYKSMEDPQIDLTEVENIVRLLLELEPQSDPIWHYLNTQNHRIRGLLEKCSLDHEARMETLQNEMRERALSDAKWRKIQLQANEASNDGFPNTLGDADVLVESQPMDAVGEEFDALRGKYIRRLTAVLIYHIPGFWKVALSVFSGKFAKSSQVSADANAITNAKSDEKVTDGRYSSHSIDEVAGMIRNTISAYEVKVQNTFRNFEDSNILCSYMSDAIKEIFKACQTFEAKESAPPVAVSALRILHSEITKIYILRLCSWMRSCTEDISKNETWIPVSLLERNRSPYTISSLPLAFRSIVASTMDHVNLMIQSLRSEASKSEDIYLLLKETQESIRLAFLNCFVDFAGHLEGIANLVSQTRANREDMQNGYSYETLEESLDVLPGSVVDTYQKLLMVLSNIGYCKDELSYALYNKYKHIWKSRGRTDDDTDIRDLVMSFSGLEEKVLEQYTSSKASVIRNAVVNYLLDSGINWGGAPAVKGVRDAAVELLHALVAVHAEVFAGSKPLLEKTLGVLVEALIDTFLSIFSEQENKDLRSLDANGFCQLMLELEYFETILNPYFTPDARESLKSLQGVLLEKAIESVSEFVENPGHARKSTRVGEDFSDERQGSVSPDDLIALAQQYSSDLLQTELERTRVNAACFMESTPLDTVPESAKAAYASFKGPLDSPSRSYRSQQSIGSPVYNQRRRR
;
A
#
# COMPACT_ATOMS: atom_id res chain seq x y z
N MET A 1 -49.24 -51.89 36.48
CA MET A 1 -48.68 -50.68 37.14
C MET A 1 -47.38 -50.25 36.47
N HIS A 2 -46.36 -51.12 36.34
CA HIS A 2 -45.12 -50.78 35.61
C HIS A 2 -45.33 -50.41 34.13
N GLU A 3 -46.22 -51.10 33.40
CA GLU A 3 -46.53 -50.74 32.00
C GLU A 3 -47.19 -49.37 31.88
N PHE A 4 -48.11 -49.03 32.79
CA PHE A 4 -48.77 -47.71 32.82
C PHE A 4 -47.79 -46.58 33.15
N LYS A 5 -46.88 -46.80 34.11
CA LYS A 5 -45.76 -45.90 34.40
C LYS A 5 -44.88 -45.70 33.16
N GLY A 6 -44.51 -46.78 32.49
CA GLY A 6 -43.73 -46.74 31.26
C GLY A 6 -44.42 -45.94 30.16
N MET A 7 -45.74 -46.06 30.02
CA MET A 7 -46.53 -45.24 29.08
C MET A 7 -46.52 -43.75 29.45
N LEU A 8 -46.66 -43.40 30.73
CA LEU A 8 -46.63 -42.00 31.19
C LEU A 8 -45.26 -41.35 30.95
N TYR A 9 -44.15 -42.03 31.26
CA TYR A 9 -42.81 -41.55 30.94
C TYR A 9 -42.58 -41.40 29.44
N LYS A 10 -43.02 -42.39 28.64
CA LYS A 10 -42.92 -42.33 27.16
C LYS A 10 -43.74 -41.19 26.56
N SER A 11 -44.88 -40.84 27.17
CA SER A 11 -45.67 -39.69 26.75
C SER A 11 -44.93 -38.36 26.94
N MET A 12 -44.14 -38.22 28.01
CA MET A 12 -43.32 -37.03 28.28
C MET A 12 -42.11 -36.88 27.32
N GLU A 13 -41.80 -37.89 26.51
CA GLU A 13 -40.77 -37.82 25.47
C GLU A 13 -41.27 -37.08 24.20
N ASP A 14 -42.58 -36.86 24.06
CA ASP A 14 -43.17 -36.16 22.93
C ASP A 14 -42.72 -34.67 22.90
N PRO A 15 -42.21 -34.16 21.77
CA PRO A 15 -41.85 -32.74 21.61
C PRO A 15 -42.97 -31.72 21.74
N GLN A 16 -44.17 -32.11 21.33
CA GLN A 16 -45.31 -31.22 21.11
C GLN A 16 -46.36 -31.36 22.19
N ILE A 17 -46.03 -32.10 23.26
CA ILE A 17 -46.89 -32.27 24.40
C ILE A 17 -47.21 -30.90 25.00
N ASP A 18 -48.49 -30.64 25.22
CA ASP A 18 -48.91 -29.37 25.81
C ASP A 18 -48.45 -29.29 27.27
N LEU A 19 -48.13 -28.08 27.73
CA LEU A 19 -47.64 -27.87 29.08
C LEU A 19 -48.65 -28.35 30.14
N THR A 20 -49.94 -28.25 29.84
CA THR A 20 -51.02 -28.74 30.73
C THR A 20 -51.07 -30.27 30.80
N GLU A 21 -50.72 -30.95 29.71
CA GLU A 21 -50.66 -32.42 29.63
C GLU A 21 -49.43 -32.95 30.37
N VAL A 22 -48.29 -32.27 30.25
CA VAL A 22 -47.08 -32.55 31.06
C VAL A 22 -47.39 -32.39 32.55
N GLU A 23 -48.10 -31.34 32.95
CA GLU A 23 -48.52 -31.13 34.35
C GLU A 23 -49.38 -32.28 34.88
N ASN A 24 -50.35 -32.75 34.08
CA ASN A 24 -51.22 -33.86 34.45
C ASN A 24 -50.44 -35.18 34.57
N ILE A 25 -49.50 -35.45 33.66
CA ILE A 25 -48.67 -36.65 33.70
C ILE A 25 -47.72 -36.62 34.91
N VAL A 26 -47.12 -35.47 35.22
CA VAL A 26 -46.26 -35.28 36.40
C VAL A 26 -47.05 -35.54 37.68
N ARG A 27 -48.29 -35.05 37.79
CA ARG A 27 -49.16 -35.30 38.95
C ARG A 27 -49.45 -36.79 39.13
N LEU A 28 -49.88 -37.46 38.05
CA LEU A 28 -50.14 -38.91 38.04
C LEU A 28 -48.89 -39.73 38.43
N LEU A 29 -47.71 -39.31 37.96
CA LEU A 29 -46.45 -39.99 38.29
C LEU A 29 -46.03 -39.78 39.74
N LEU A 30 -46.26 -38.60 40.32
CA LEU A 30 -45.99 -38.34 41.74
C LEU A 30 -46.97 -39.08 42.67
N GLU A 31 -48.22 -39.28 42.24
CA GLU A 31 -49.20 -40.13 42.96
C GLU A 31 -48.80 -41.61 42.93
N LEU A 32 -48.24 -42.09 41.81
CA LEU A 32 -47.78 -43.46 41.66
C LEU A 32 -46.42 -43.71 42.35
N GLU A 33 -45.51 -42.74 42.32
CA GLU A 33 -44.17 -42.81 42.90
C GLU A 33 -43.76 -41.49 43.58
N PRO A 34 -44.10 -41.32 44.86
CA PRO A 34 -43.82 -40.09 45.61
C PRO A 34 -42.34 -39.76 45.80
N GLN A 35 -41.45 -40.73 45.58
CA GLN A 35 -39.99 -40.56 45.70
C GLN A 35 -39.31 -40.24 44.36
N SER A 36 -40.03 -40.25 43.24
CA SER A 36 -39.49 -39.97 41.92
C SER A 36 -39.46 -38.46 41.64
N ASP A 37 -38.61 -38.02 40.70
CA ASP A 37 -38.60 -36.64 40.17
C ASP A 37 -38.97 -36.65 38.67
N PRO A 38 -40.27 -36.72 38.33
CA PRO A 38 -40.73 -36.77 36.94
C PRO A 38 -40.41 -35.48 36.16
N ILE A 39 -40.35 -34.35 36.84
CA ILE A 39 -40.02 -33.05 36.23
C ILE A 39 -38.56 -33.02 35.80
N TRP A 40 -37.65 -33.43 36.67
CA TRP A 40 -36.24 -33.52 36.32
C TRP A 40 -36.02 -34.50 35.17
N HIS A 41 -36.72 -35.64 35.19
CA HIS A 41 -36.68 -36.59 34.08
C HIS A 41 -37.15 -35.96 32.75
N TYR A 42 -38.25 -35.20 32.76
CA TYR A 42 -38.74 -34.48 31.58
C TYR A 42 -37.72 -33.44 31.09
N LEU A 43 -37.22 -32.56 31.97
CA LEU A 43 -36.24 -31.53 31.60
C LEU A 43 -34.95 -32.15 31.05
N ASN A 44 -34.50 -33.26 31.64
CA ASN A 44 -33.34 -33.99 31.17
C ASN A 44 -33.58 -34.59 29.78
N THR A 45 -34.73 -35.21 29.55
CA THR A 45 -35.13 -35.76 28.26
C THR A 45 -35.19 -34.69 27.18
N GLN A 46 -35.81 -33.53 27.47
CA GLN A 46 -35.90 -32.42 26.53
C GLN A 46 -34.52 -31.80 26.24
N ASN A 47 -33.63 -31.66 27.24
CA ASN A 47 -32.26 -31.20 26.99
C ASN A 47 -31.44 -32.20 26.16
N HIS A 48 -31.58 -33.51 26.42
CA HIS A 48 -30.94 -34.56 25.61
C HIS A 48 -31.44 -34.53 24.16
N ARG A 49 -32.73 -34.28 23.96
CA ARG A 49 -33.34 -34.10 22.64
C ARG A 49 -32.72 -32.90 21.90
N ILE A 50 -32.58 -31.74 22.55
CA ILE A 50 -31.95 -30.56 21.94
C ILE A 50 -30.51 -30.88 21.52
N ARG A 51 -29.74 -31.58 22.36
CA ARG A 51 -28.40 -32.08 21.97
C ARG A 51 -28.45 -33.05 20.80
N GLY A 52 -29.41 -33.97 20.80
CA GLY A 52 -29.63 -34.90 19.70
C GLY A 52 -29.93 -34.18 18.38
N LEU A 53 -30.60 -33.02 18.40
CA LEU A 53 -30.79 -32.18 17.23
C LEU A 53 -29.49 -31.52 16.76
N LEU A 54 -28.64 -31.07 17.68
CA LEU A 54 -27.31 -30.56 17.34
C LEU A 54 -26.43 -31.65 16.71
N GLU A 55 -26.44 -32.87 17.27
CA GLU A 55 -25.71 -34.01 16.70
C GLU A 55 -26.27 -34.45 15.35
N LYS A 56 -27.60 -34.44 15.18
CA LYS A 56 -28.23 -34.68 13.88
C LYS A 56 -27.74 -33.67 12.83
N CYS A 57 -27.67 -32.38 13.19
CA CYS A 57 -27.10 -31.37 12.30
C CYS A 57 -25.65 -31.68 11.90
N SER A 58 -24.84 -32.23 12.81
CA SER A 58 -23.46 -32.65 12.52
C SER A 58 -23.41 -33.84 11.57
N LEU A 59 -24.18 -34.90 11.84
CA LEU A 59 -24.26 -36.08 10.97
C LEU A 59 -24.76 -35.72 9.55
N ASP A 60 -25.79 -34.88 9.47
CA ASP A 60 -26.30 -34.39 8.18
C ASP A 60 -25.26 -33.55 7.43
N HIS A 61 -24.40 -32.81 8.14
CA HIS A 61 -23.31 -32.04 7.54
C HIS A 61 -22.20 -32.95 7.04
N GLU A 62 -21.76 -33.91 7.84
CA GLU A 62 -20.74 -34.90 7.48
C GLU A 62 -21.15 -35.68 6.22
N ALA A 63 -22.40 -36.17 6.17
CA ALA A 63 -22.91 -36.88 5.00
C ALA A 63 -22.91 -36.02 3.73
N ARG A 64 -23.24 -34.71 3.86
CA ARG A 64 -23.20 -33.76 2.73
C ARG A 64 -21.77 -33.46 2.28
N MET A 65 -20.85 -33.33 3.23
CA MET A 65 -19.41 -33.13 2.93
C MET A 65 -18.83 -34.34 2.21
N GLU A 66 -19.16 -35.56 2.66
CA GLU A 66 -18.73 -36.79 2.00
C GLU A 66 -19.33 -36.93 0.60
N THR A 67 -20.62 -36.60 0.44
CA THR A 67 -21.28 -36.61 -0.88
C THR A 67 -20.57 -35.65 -1.84
N LEU A 68 -20.34 -34.41 -1.41
CA LEU A 68 -19.63 -33.42 -2.22
C LEU A 68 -18.20 -33.89 -2.56
N GLN A 69 -17.49 -34.46 -1.59
CA GLN A 69 -16.13 -34.98 -1.83
C GLN A 69 -16.12 -36.14 -2.83
N ASN A 70 -17.11 -37.01 -2.81
CA ASN A 70 -17.25 -38.09 -3.79
C ASN A 70 -17.60 -37.54 -5.18
N GLU A 71 -18.52 -36.58 -5.28
CA GLU A 71 -18.83 -35.89 -6.53
C GLU A 71 -17.58 -35.22 -7.12
N MET A 72 -16.76 -34.56 -6.30
CA MET A 72 -15.50 -33.95 -6.75
C MET A 72 -14.54 -35.00 -7.31
N ARG A 73 -14.38 -36.12 -6.61
CA ARG A 73 -13.52 -37.21 -7.06
C ARG A 73 -13.99 -37.79 -8.38
N GLU A 74 -15.30 -37.96 -8.56
CA GLU A 74 -15.89 -38.47 -9.80
C GLU A 74 -15.74 -37.49 -10.97
N ARG A 75 -15.94 -36.18 -10.73
CA ARG A 75 -15.68 -35.13 -11.73
C ARG A 75 -14.22 -35.13 -12.16
N ALA A 76 -13.28 -35.12 -11.21
CA ALA A 76 -11.85 -35.16 -11.52
C ALA A 76 -11.43 -36.41 -12.32
N LEU A 77 -11.99 -37.58 -12.00
CA LEU A 77 -11.76 -38.81 -12.76
C LEU A 77 -12.37 -38.74 -14.18
N SER A 78 -13.53 -38.08 -14.32
CA SER A 78 -14.19 -37.89 -15.61
C SER A 78 -13.40 -36.92 -16.49
N ASP A 79 -12.91 -35.81 -15.92
CA ASP A 79 -12.09 -34.82 -16.62
C ASP A 79 -10.75 -35.41 -17.07
N ALA A 80 -10.10 -36.20 -16.21
CA ALA A 80 -8.87 -36.91 -16.56
C ALA A 80 -9.08 -37.90 -17.72
N LYS A 81 -10.22 -38.61 -17.71
CA LYS A 81 -10.61 -39.48 -18.83
C LYS A 81 -10.88 -38.66 -20.09
N TRP A 82 -11.55 -37.51 -19.98
CA TRP A 82 -11.86 -36.68 -21.13
C TRP A 82 -10.60 -36.11 -21.78
N ARG A 83 -9.67 -35.58 -20.97
CA ARG A 83 -8.36 -35.11 -21.44
C ARG A 83 -7.57 -36.22 -22.14
N LYS A 84 -7.61 -37.44 -21.61
CA LYS A 84 -6.98 -38.60 -22.26
C LYS A 84 -7.60 -38.91 -23.62
N ILE A 85 -8.92 -38.83 -23.75
CA ILE A 85 -9.60 -39.06 -25.04
C ILE A 85 -9.30 -37.92 -26.02
N GLN A 86 -9.22 -36.66 -25.58
CA GLN A 86 -8.82 -35.53 -26.43
C GLN A 86 -7.39 -35.71 -26.99
N LEU A 87 -6.44 -36.11 -26.13
CA LEU A 87 -5.06 -36.39 -26.56
C LEU A 87 -5.01 -37.56 -27.55
N GLN A 88 -5.76 -38.64 -27.29
CA GLN A 88 -5.83 -39.80 -28.19
C GLN A 88 -6.56 -39.48 -29.51
N ALA A 89 -7.55 -38.59 -29.49
CA ALA A 89 -8.25 -38.14 -30.70
C ALA A 89 -7.35 -37.26 -31.58
N ASN A 90 -6.49 -36.43 -30.97
CA ASN A 90 -5.49 -35.63 -31.67
C ASN A 90 -4.32 -36.47 -32.20
N GLU A 91 -3.95 -37.56 -31.53
CA GLU A 91 -2.97 -38.53 -32.06
C GLU A 91 -3.54 -39.36 -33.23
N ALA A 92 -4.82 -39.74 -33.17
CA ALA A 92 -5.48 -40.53 -34.23
C ALA A 92 -5.77 -39.71 -35.50
N SER A 93 -5.80 -38.38 -35.43
CA SER A 93 -5.98 -37.49 -36.59
C SER A 93 -4.66 -37.05 -37.23
N ASN A 94 -3.50 -37.44 -36.67
CA ASN A 94 -2.18 -37.06 -37.18
C ASN A 94 -1.51 -38.12 -38.08
N ASP A 95 -2.25 -39.14 -38.51
CA ASP A 95 -1.81 -40.08 -39.56
C ASP A 95 -2.05 -39.46 -40.95
N GLY A 96 -1.23 -38.47 -41.30
CA GLY A 96 -1.11 -37.97 -42.66
C GLY A 96 -0.92 -36.45 -42.75
N PHE A 97 0.33 -36.06 -43.04
CA PHE A 97 0.84 -34.73 -43.42
C PHE A 97 1.43 -33.86 -42.29
N PRO A 98 2.72 -33.50 -42.38
CA PRO A 98 3.27 -32.42 -41.57
C PRO A 98 2.87 -31.10 -42.23
N ASN A 99 1.98 -30.33 -41.61
CA ASN A 99 1.82 -28.95 -42.01
C ASN A 99 1.80 -28.00 -40.82
N THR A 100 2.78 -27.12 -40.91
CA THR A 100 2.93 -25.81 -40.32
C THR A 100 1.64 -24.97 -40.41
N LEU A 101 1.48 -24.12 -39.38
CA LEU A 101 0.74 -22.85 -39.35
C LEU A 101 -0.70 -22.85 -38.80
N GLY A 102 -0.83 -22.22 -37.63
CA GLY A 102 -1.95 -21.37 -37.20
C GLY A 102 -3.27 -22.06 -36.86
N ASP A 103 -3.75 -21.97 -35.62
CA ASP A 103 -4.64 -20.87 -35.22
C ASP A 103 -4.97 -20.95 -33.72
N ALA A 104 -5.42 -19.82 -33.20
CA ALA A 104 -6.04 -19.63 -31.92
C ALA A 104 -7.24 -20.57 -31.67
N ASP A 105 -7.23 -21.30 -30.56
CA ASP A 105 -8.37 -21.50 -29.64
C ASP A 105 -8.07 -22.66 -28.66
N VAL A 106 -7.45 -22.34 -27.52
CA VAL A 106 -7.75 -23.02 -26.24
C VAL A 106 -7.61 -22.00 -25.12
N LEU A 107 -8.47 -20.97 -25.16
CA LEU A 107 -8.74 -20.11 -24.01
C LEU A 107 -10.02 -20.60 -23.33
N VAL A 108 -10.00 -21.80 -22.73
CA VAL A 108 -11.08 -22.24 -21.83
C VAL A 108 -10.48 -23.10 -20.70
N GLU A 109 -10.82 -22.70 -19.47
CA GLU A 109 -10.72 -23.45 -18.21
C GLU A 109 -9.38 -23.47 -17.44
N SER A 110 -9.02 -22.31 -16.89
CA SER A 110 -8.29 -22.20 -15.63
C SER A 110 -9.23 -22.11 -14.40
N GLN A 111 -10.41 -22.74 -14.44
CA GLN A 111 -11.49 -22.50 -13.46
C GLN A 111 -11.91 -23.59 -12.44
N PRO A 112 -11.31 -24.80 -12.29
CA PRO A 112 -11.91 -25.79 -11.40
C PRO A 112 -11.38 -25.81 -9.95
N MET A 113 -10.29 -25.12 -9.59
CA MET A 113 -9.72 -25.30 -8.23
C MET A 113 -10.34 -24.36 -7.18
N ASP A 114 -10.53 -23.08 -7.49
CA ASP A 114 -11.05 -22.09 -6.53
C ASP A 114 -12.55 -22.24 -6.27
N ALA A 115 -13.33 -22.60 -7.29
CA ALA A 115 -14.79 -22.82 -7.16
C ALA A 115 -15.12 -24.01 -6.24
N VAL A 116 -14.20 -24.98 -6.10
CA VAL A 116 -14.40 -26.20 -5.31
C VAL A 116 -14.24 -25.93 -3.82
N GLY A 117 -13.23 -25.14 -3.44
CA GLY A 117 -13.06 -24.69 -2.05
C GLY A 117 -14.27 -23.89 -1.56
N GLU A 118 -14.82 -23.04 -2.44
CA GLU A 118 -16.00 -22.23 -2.15
C GLU A 118 -17.24 -23.07 -1.80
N GLU A 119 -17.48 -24.18 -2.51
CA GLU A 119 -18.63 -25.07 -2.25
C GLU A 119 -18.54 -25.75 -0.86
N PHE A 120 -17.34 -26.18 -0.44
CA PHE A 120 -17.13 -26.74 0.90
C PHE A 120 -17.36 -25.69 1.99
N ASP A 121 -16.86 -24.47 1.80
CA ASP A 121 -17.06 -23.37 2.74
C ASP A 121 -18.52 -22.90 2.82
N ALA A 122 -19.24 -22.92 1.70
CA ALA A 122 -20.67 -22.66 1.69
C ALA A 122 -21.46 -23.69 2.53
N LEU A 123 -21.06 -24.97 2.49
CA LEU A 123 -21.64 -26.00 3.35
C LEU A 123 -21.32 -25.78 4.84
N ARG A 124 -20.08 -25.38 5.17
CA ARG A 124 -19.68 -25.02 6.54
C ARG A 124 -20.49 -23.85 7.09
N GLY A 125 -20.71 -22.80 6.29
CA GLY A 125 -21.58 -21.68 6.66
C GLY A 125 -23.04 -22.10 6.90
N LYS A 126 -23.59 -22.95 6.01
CA LYS A 126 -24.95 -23.52 6.19
C LYS A 126 -25.06 -24.40 7.43
N TYR A 127 -24.01 -25.13 7.78
CA TYR A 127 -23.96 -25.97 8.98
C TYR A 127 -24.05 -25.11 10.25
N ILE A 128 -23.26 -24.04 10.36
CA ILE A 128 -23.36 -23.11 11.49
C ILE A 128 -24.78 -22.54 11.58
N ARG A 129 -25.35 -22.04 10.48
CA ARG A 129 -26.74 -21.53 10.46
C ARG A 129 -27.75 -22.55 11.01
N ARG A 130 -27.62 -23.83 10.65
CA ARG A 130 -28.51 -24.89 11.15
C ARG A 130 -28.33 -25.16 12.63
N LEU A 131 -27.09 -25.23 13.11
CA LEU A 131 -26.80 -25.36 14.54
C LEU A 131 -27.38 -24.18 15.33
N THR A 132 -27.18 -22.95 14.83
CA THR A 132 -27.69 -21.74 15.48
C THR A 132 -29.21 -21.70 15.51
N ALA A 133 -29.87 -22.17 14.45
CA ALA A 133 -31.34 -22.27 14.39
C ALA A 133 -31.92 -23.19 15.47
N VAL A 134 -31.25 -24.32 15.78
CA VAL A 134 -31.65 -25.23 16.86
C VAL A 134 -31.63 -24.49 18.21
N LEU A 135 -30.59 -23.69 18.47
CA LEU A 135 -30.51 -22.91 19.71
C LEU A 135 -31.62 -21.85 19.79
N ILE A 136 -31.80 -21.06 18.72
CA ILE A 136 -32.80 -19.99 18.63
C ILE A 136 -34.21 -20.53 18.87
N TYR A 137 -34.54 -21.70 18.31
CA TYR A 137 -35.89 -22.25 18.37
C TYR A 137 -36.18 -22.97 19.69
N HIS A 138 -35.25 -23.77 20.21
CA HIS A 138 -35.54 -24.68 21.32
C HIS A 138 -35.17 -24.16 22.71
N ILE A 139 -34.08 -23.38 22.86
CA ILE A 139 -33.61 -22.94 24.19
C ILE A 139 -34.59 -21.96 24.85
N PRO A 140 -35.18 -20.95 24.15
CA PRO A 140 -36.16 -20.06 24.76
C PRO A 140 -37.42 -20.77 25.26
N GLY A 141 -37.93 -21.72 24.50
CA GLY A 141 -39.07 -22.54 24.92
C GLY A 141 -38.73 -23.37 26.16
N PHE A 142 -37.61 -24.09 26.11
CA PHE A 142 -37.13 -24.93 27.21
C PHE A 142 -36.94 -24.13 28.51
N TRP A 143 -36.30 -22.96 28.43
CA TRP A 143 -36.07 -22.11 29.61
C TRP A 143 -37.38 -21.54 30.20
N LYS A 144 -38.33 -21.12 29.37
CA LYS A 144 -39.66 -20.67 29.83
C LYS A 144 -40.43 -21.76 30.58
N VAL A 145 -40.35 -23.00 30.09
CA VAL A 145 -40.96 -24.15 30.76
C VAL A 145 -40.30 -24.38 32.12
N ALA A 146 -38.96 -24.38 32.19
CA ALA A 146 -38.24 -24.49 33.46
C ALA A 146 -38.62 -23.38 34.44
N LEU A 147 -38.64 -22.11 34.00
CA LEU A 147 -39.08 -21.00 34.84
C LEU A 147 -40.53 -21.17 35.34
N SER A 148 -41.43 -21.67 34.51
CA SER A 148 -42.84 -21.88 34.88
C SER A 148 -43.01 -22.98 35.94
N VAL A 149 -42.22 -24.04 35.82
CA VAL A 149 -42.13 -25.15 36.78
C VAL A 149 -41.58 -24.66 38.14
N PHE A 150 -40.44 -23.99 38.15
CA PHE A 150 -39.75 -23.60 39.38
C PHE A 150 -40.33 -22.33 40.05
N SER A 151 -41.11 -21.51 39.32
CA SER A 151 -41.84 -20.36 39.89
C SER A 151 -43.18 -20.71 40.54
N GLY A 152 -43.59 -21.98 40.51
CA GLY A 152 -44.86 -22.44 41.08
C GLY A 152 -46.10 -22.05 40.26
N LYS A 153 -45.95 -21.43 39.08
CA LYS A 153 -47.06 -21.19 38.13
C LYS A 153 -47.65 -22.52 37.62
N PHE A 154 -46.82 -23.55 37.57
CA PHE A 154 -47.18 -24.95 37.31
C PHE A 154 -48.14 -25.56 38.36
N ALA A 155 -48.31 -24.95 39.54
CA ALA A 155 -49.28 -25.41 40.55
C ALA A 155 -50.60 -24.63 40.53
N LYS A 156 -50.64 -23.44 39.91
CA LYS A 156 -51.77 -22.51 40.00
C LYS A 156 -52.83 -22.70 38.91
N SER A 157 -52.52 -23.39 37.81
CA SER A 157 -53.47 -23.64 36.72
C SER A 157 -54.64 -24.57 37.13
N SER A 158 -54.54 -25.21 38.30
CA SER A 158 -55.50 -26.21 38.78
C SER A 158 -56.52 -25.69 39.81
N GLN A 159 -56.52 -24.40 40.19
CA GLN A 159 -57.62 -23.84 40.99
C GLN A 159 -58.79 -23.41 40.11
N VAL A 160 -59.36 -24.36 39.38
CA VAL A 160 -60.75 -24.26 38.92
C VAL A 160 -61.47 -25.47 39.51
N SER A 161 -62.39 -25.18 40.43
CA SER A 161 -63.35 -26.10 41.08
C SER A 161 -62.94 -26.72 42.43
N ALA A 162 -62.83 -25.90 43.49
CA ALA A 162 -63.34 -26.27 44.82
C ALA A 162 -63.47 -25.01 45.70
N ASP A 163 -64.73 -24.65 45.95
CA ASP A 163 -65.26 -23.81 47.03
C ASP A 163 -64.83 -22.34 47.14
N ALA A 164 -65.73 -21.48 46.65
CA ALA A 164 -65.93 -20.15 47.18
C ALA A 164 -66.46 -20.24 48.62
N ASN A 165 -65.62 -19.91 49.60
CA ASN A 165 -65.95 -19.10 50.80
C ASN A 165 -64.87 -19.25 51.88
N ALA A 166 -64.09 -18.20 52.11
CA ALA A 166 -63.80 -17.63 53.44
C ALA A 166 -62.69 -16.58 53.34
N ILE A 167 -63.07 -15.33 53.56
CA ILE A 167 -62.16 -14.23 53.89
C ILE A 167 -61.77 -14.41 55.36
N THR A 168 -60.47 -14.39 55.69
CA THR A 168 -59.90 -13.59 56.80
C THR A 168 -58.37 -13.61 56.82
N ASN A 169 -57.79 -12.45 57.13
CA ASN A 169 -56.37 -12.15 57.32
C ASN A 169 -55.67 -13.03 58.38
N ALA A 170 -54.43 -13.46 58.12
CA ALA A 170 -53.39 -13.62 59.14
C ALA A 170 -51.99 -13.60 58.52
N LYS A 171 -51.13 -12.73 59.05
CA LYS A 171 -49.67 -12.77 58.90
C LYS A 171 -49.11 -13.84 59.86
N SER A 172 -48.29 -14.77 59.37
CA SER A 172 -47.14 -15.33 60.09
C SER A 172 -46.38 -16.32 59.20
N ASP A 173 -45.06 -16.31 59.36
CA ASP A 173 -44.09 -17.28 58.87
C ASP A 173 -44.47 -18.76 59.10
N GLU A 174 -43.77 -19.61 58.33
CA GLU A 174 -43.64 -21.08 58.45
C GLU A 174 -44.82 -21.97 58.06
N LYS A 175 -44.90 -22.27 56.76
CA LYS A 175 -44.91 -23.66 56.24
C LYS A 175 -44.63 -23.67 54.74
N VAL A 176 -43.34 -23.61 54.39
CA VAL A 176 -42.84 -23.95 53.05
C VAL A 176 -42.79 -25.47 52.94
N THR A 177 -43.95 -26.10 52.75
CA THR A 177 -44.04 -27.50 52.34
C THR A 177 -45.28 -27.63 51.47
N ASP A 178 -45.09 -28.19 50.27
CA ASP A 178 -46.11 -28.76 49.36
C ASP A 178 -46.34 -28.04 48.02
N GLY A 179 -45.27 -27.64 47.33
CA GLY A 179 -45.34 -27.19 45.93
C GLY A 179 -44.05 -27.30 45.13
N ARG A 180 -43.03 -28.01 45.66
CA ARG A 180 -41.77 -28.27 44.93
C ARG A 180 -41.88 -29.64 44.26
N TYR A 181 -42.20 -29.63 42.97
CA TYR A 181 -42.31 -30.83 42.14
C TYR A 181 -40.95 -31.48 41.77
N SER A 182 -39.82 -30.90 42.18
CA SER A 182 -38.47 -31.40 41.94
C SER A 182 -37.54 -31.08 43.11
N SER A 183 -36.56 -31.96 43.38
CA SER A 183 -35.48 -31.74 44.36
C SER A 183 -34.32 -30.91 43.81
N HIS A 184 -34.27 -30.71 42.49
CA HIS A 184 -33.24 -29.95 41.81
C HIS A 184 -33.53 -28.44 41.81
N SER A 185 -32.50 -27.65 41.56
CA SER A 185 -32.53 -26.19 41.48
C SER A 185 -32.63 -25.70 40.03
N ILE A 186 -33.15 -24.49 39.85
CA ILE A 186 -33.16 -23.82 38.54
C ILE A 186 -31.73 -23.56 38.01
N ASP A 187 -30.75 -23.44 38.90
CA ASP A 187 -29.34 -23.25 38.54
C ASP A 187 -28.74 -24.51 37.89
N GLU A 188 -29.17 -25.71 38.30
CA GLU A 188 -28.76 -26.95 37.62
C GLU A 188 -29.30 -27.01 36.19
N VAL A 189 -30.54 -26.55 35.96
CA VAL A 189 -31.11 -26.42 34.60
C VAL A 189 -30.34 -25.38 33.78
N ALA A 190 -29.92 -24.27 34.40
CA ALA A 190 -29.03 -23.31 33.74
C ALA A 190 -27.68 -23.94 33.36
N GLY A 191 -27.13 -24.82 34.20
CA GLY A 191 -25.95 -25.63 33.90
C GLY A 191 -26.15 -26.57 32.70
N MET A 192 -27.32 -27.21 32.59
CA MET A 192 -27.66 -28.05 31.44
C MET A 192 -27.62 -27.26 30.12
N ILE A 193 -28.22 -26.06 30.12
CA ILE A 193 -28.22 -25.15 28.97
C ILE A 193 -26.79 -24.70 28.65
N ARG A 194 -25.98 -24.34 29.66
CA ARG A 194 -24.57 -23.96 29.46
C ARG A 194 -23.77 -25.08 28.81
N ASN A 195 -23.94 -26.32 29.26
CA ASN A 195 -23.27 -27.47 28.66
C ASN A 195 -23.72 -27.68 27.20
N THR A 196 -24.96 -27.33 26.85
CA THR A 196 -25.49 -27.48 25.48
C THR A 196 -24.91 -26.41 24.58
N ILE A 197 -24.76 -25.19 25.10
CA ILE A 197 -24.05 -24.09 24.42
C ILE A 197 -22.57 -24.42 24.26
N SER A 198 -21.92 -25.04 25.24
CA SER A 198 -20.52 -25.47 25.12
C SER A 198 -20.32 -26.52 24.01
N ALA A 199 -21.26 -27.46 23.85
CA ALA A 199 -21.22 -28.40 22.72
C ALA A 199 -21.37 -27.69 21.36
N TYR A 200 -22.24 -26.68 21.29
CA TYR A 200 -22.37 -25.81 20.11
C TYR A 200 -21.10 -24.99 19.85
N GLU A 201 -20.51 -24.41 20.89
CA GLU A 201 -19.29 -23.59 20.87
C GLU A 201 -18.13 -24.34 20.20
N VAL A 202 -17.87 -25.57 20.65
CA VAL A 202 -16.82 -26.43 20.08
C VAL A 202 -17.06 -26.71 18.59
N LYS A 203 -18.31 -27.03 18.21
CA LYS A 203 -18.66 -27.30 16.81
C LYS A 203 -18.47 -26.06 15.93
N VAL A 204 -18.86 -24.87 16.40
CA VAL A 204 -18.66 -23.60 15.68
C VAL A 204 -17.17 -23.27 15.57
N GLN A 205 -16.42 -23.30 16.67
CA GLN A 205 -14.98 -23.01 16.66
C GLN A 205 -14.22 -23.93 15.72
N ASN A 206 -14.48 -25.24 15.75
CA ASN A 206 -13.86 -26.20 14.83
C ASN A 206 -14.21 -25.92 13.37
N THR A 207 -15.47 -25.57 13.08
CA THR A 207 -15.89 -25.20 11.72
C THR A 207 -15.18 -23.92 11.26
N PHE A 208 -15.04 -22.92 12.13
CA PHE A 208 -14.35 -21.67 11.82
C PHE A 208 -12.86 -21.85 11.51
N ARG A 209 -12.20 -22.82 12.17
CA ARG A 209 -10.80 -23.19 11.89
C ARG A 209 -10.63 -23.89 10.54
N ASN A 210 -11.68 -24.53 10.02
CA ASN A 210 -11.62 -25.32 8.79
C ASN A 210 -12.00 -24.55 7.52
N PHE A 211 -12.43 -23.28 7.61
CA PHE A 211 -12.61 -22.45 6.41
C PHE A 211 -11.27 -22.20 5.71
N GLU A 212 -11.26 -22.13 4.40
CA GLU A 212 -10.06 -21.81 3.62
C GLU A 212 -9.77 -20.31 3.64
N ASP A 213 -8.48 -19.94 3.63
CA ASP A 213 -8.07 -18.53 3.63
C ASP A 213 -8.35 -17.84 2.28
N SER A 214 -8.38 -18.60 1.17
CA SER A 214 -8.74 -18.10 -0.17
C SER A 214 -10.16 -17.55 -0.25
N ASN A 215 -11.10 -18.15 0.49
CA ASN A 215 -12.53 -17.81 0.45
C ASN A 215 -12.95 -16.80 1.53
N ILE A 216 -11.99 -16.17 2.22
CA ILE A 216 -12.27 -15.36 3.41
C ILE A 216 -13.14 -14.12 3.15
N LEU A 217 -13.11 -13.60 1.92
CA LEU A 217 -13.96 -12.49 1.47
C LEU A 217 -15.37 -12.95 1.08
N CYS A 218 -15.62 -14.25 0.93
CA CYS A 218 -16.95 -14.76 0.63
C CYS A 218 -17.89 -14.51 1.83
N SER A 219 -19.18 -14.31 1.54
CA SER A 219 -20.13 -13.92 2.58
C SER A 219 -20.38 -15.00 3.64
N TYR A 220 -20.00 -16.26 3.39
CA TYR A 220 -20.31 -17.41 4.23
C TYR A 220 -19.86 -17.24 5.69
N MET A 221 -18.63 -16.76 5.91
CA MET A 221 -18.08 -16.55 7.26
C MET A 221 -18.77 -15.36 7.96
N SER A 222 -18.93 -14.26 7.24
CA SER A 222 -19.64 -13.06 7.73
C SER A 222 -21.09 -13.37 8.10
N ASP A 223 -21.79 -14.14 7.27
CA ASP A 223 -23.19 -14.52 7.48
C ASP A 223 -23.31 -15.51 8.64
N ALA A 224 -22.36 -16.43 8.81
CA ALA A 224 -22.31 -17.31 9.98
C ALA A 224 -22.15 -16.51 11.29
N ILE A 225 -21.29 -15.47 11.30
CA ILE A 225 -21.16 -14.56 12.45
C ILE A 225 -22.48 -13.81 12.72
N LYS A 226 -23.15 -13.32 11.67
CA LYS A 226 -24.46 -12.64 11.80
C LYS A 226 -25.54 -13.57 12.38
N GLU A 227 -25.55 -14.85 12.00
CA GLU A 227 -26.48 -15.83 12.59
C GLU A 227 -26.19 -16.03 14.09
N ILE A 228 -24.92 -16.15 14.48
CA ILE A 228 -24.53 -16.24 15.90
C ILE A 228 -24.98 -14.98 16.65
N PHE A 229 -24.77 -13.79 16.08
CA PHE A 229 -25.23 -12.52 16.64
C PHE A 229 -26.75 -12.48 16.82
N LYS A 230 -27.52 -13.00 15.87
CA LYS A 230 -28.98 -13.13 15.97
C LYS A 230 -29.39 -14.05 17.14
N ALA A 231 -28.62 -15.11 17.41
CA ALA A 231 -28.85 -15.94 18.58
C ALA A 231 -28.56 -15.19 19.89
N CYS A 232 -27.50 -14.37 19.95
CA CYS A 232 -27.25 -13.46 21.08
C CYS A 232 -28.47 -12.56 21.34
N GLN A 233 -29.00 -11.90 20.30
CA GLN A 233 -30.18 -11.04 20.41
C GLN A 233 -31.42 -11.79 20.91
N THR A 234 -31.62 -13.03 20.45
CA THR A 234 -32.74 -13.87 20.87
C THR A 234 -32.63 -14.25 22.35
N PHE A 235 -31.44 -14.57 22.83
CA PHE A 235 -31.20 -14.96 24.22
C PHE A 235 -31.28 -13.76 25.18
N GLU A 236 -31.00 -12.55 24.70
CA GLU A 236 -31.19 -11.30 25.44
C GLU A 236 -32.65 -10.94 25.69
N ALA A 237 -33.59 -11.48 24.91
CA ALA A 237 -35.01 -11.26 25.13
C ALA A 237 -35.43 -11.79 26.51
N LYS A 238 -36.33 -11.06 27.18
CA LYS A 238 -36.79 -11.40 28.54
C LYS A 238 -37.25 -12.86 28.63
N GLU A 239 -36.79 -13.56 29.67
CA GLU A 239 -37.14 -14.97 29.96
C GLU A 239 -36.81 -15.95 28.82
N SER A 240 -35.82 -15.64 27.96
CA SER A 240 -35.44 -16.49 26.82
C SER A 240 -34.21 -17.36 27.06
N ALA A 241 -33.34 -17.02 28.02
CA ALA A 241 -32.21 -17.87 28.42
C ALA A 241 -31.73 -17.48 29.83
N PRO A 242 -31.01 -18.37 30.54
CA PRO A 242 -30.33 -18.01 31.78
C PRO A 242 -29.14 -17.07 31.51
N PRO A 243 -28.75 -16.17 32.45
CA PRO A 243 -27.66 -15.21 32.24
C PRO A 243 -26.32 -15.86 31.84
N VAL A 244 -26.01 -17.04 32.38
CA VAL A 244 -24.79 -17.82 32.05
C VAL A 244 -24.75 -18.29 30.59
N ALA A 245 -25.92 -18.52 29.99
CA ALA A 245 -26.04 -18.87 28.58
C ALA A 245 -25.84 -17.65 27.67
N VAL A 246 -26.42 -16.51 28.07
CA VAL A 246 -26.26 -15.24 27.34
C VAL A 246 -24.79 -14.82 27.32
N SER A 247 -24.09 -14.88 28.46
CA SER A 247 -22.68 -14.52 28.54
C SER A 247 -21.80 -15.46 27.71
N ALA A 248 -22.02 -16.78 27.79
CA ALA A 248 -21.27 -17.75 27.00
C ALA A 248 -21.42 -17.53 25.49
N LEU A 249 -22.63 -17.27 25.00
CA LEU A 249 -22.88 -17.07 23.58
C LEU A 249 -22.26 -15.74 23.08
N ARG A 250 -22.27 -14.69 23.91
CA ARG A 250 -21.60 -13.42 23.60
C ARG A 250 -20.08 -13.57 23.54
N ILE A 251 -19.48 -14.31 24.47
CA ILE A 251 -18.04 -14.62 24.45
C ILE A 251 -17.70 -15.30 23.12
N LEU A 252 -18.43 -16.36 22.76
CA LEU A 252 -18.23 -17.05 21.48
C LEU A 252 -18.37 -16.10 20.27
N HIS A 253 -19.41 -15.26 20.21
CA HIS A 253 -19.58 -14.28 19.13
C HIS A 253 -18.36 -13.37 19.02
N SER A 254 -17.89 -12.84 20.14
CA SER A 254 -16.75 -11.92 20.19
C SER A 254 -15.43 -12.59 19.78
N GLU A 255 -15.19 -13.82 20.22
CA GLU A 255 -14.01 -14.62 19.87
C GLU A 255 -13.97 -14.96 18.38
N ILE A 256 -15.07 -15.49 17.84
CA ILE A 256 -15.17 -15.85 16.41
C ILE A 256 -15.03 -14.62 15.52
N THR A 257 -15.61 -13.48 15.94
CA THR A 257 -15.46 -12.23 15.21
C THR A 257 -14.01 -11.74 15.22
N LYS A 258 -13.32 -11.82 16.37
CA LYS A 258 -11.88 -11.51 16.46
C LYS A 258 -11.06 -12.43 15.57
N ILE A 259 -11.32 -13.74 15.57
CA ILE A 259 -10.62 -14.71 14.70
C ILE A 259 -10.80 -14.35 13.23
N TYR A 260 -12.03 -14.05 12.79
CA TYR A 260 -12.31 -13.70 11.41
C TYR A 260 -11.59 -12.40 10.98
N ILE A 261 -11.64 -11.36 11.82
CA ILE A 261 -10.92 -10.10 11.60
C ILE A 261 -9.40 -10.33 11.48
N LEU A 262 -8.80 -11.13 12.37
CA LEU A 262 -7.37 -11.40 12.33
C LEU A 262 -6.97 -12.19 11.08
N ARG A 263 -7.81 -13.13 10.64
CA ARG A 263 -7.60 -13.85 9.38
C ARG A 263 -7.72 -12.91 8.18
N LEU A 264 -8.66 -11.96 8.16
CA LEU A 264 -8.75 -10.92 7.13
C LEU A 264 -7.48 -10.07 7.05
N CYS A 265 -6.92 -9.68 8.20
CA CYS A 265 -5.64 -8.98 8.29
C CYS A 265 -4.46 -9.83 7.74
N SER A 266 -4.48 -11.14 7.98
CA SER A 266 -3.47 -12.06 7.43
C SER A 266 -3.59 -12.20 5.91
N TRP A 267 -4.82 -12.38 5.42
CA TRP A 267 -5.14 -12.48 3.99
C TRP A 267 -4.69 -11.23 3.23
N MET A 268 -4.98 -10.04 3.77
CA MET A 268 -4.57 -8.76 3.19
C MET A 268 -3.05 -8.70 2.95
N ARG A 269 -2.24 -9.15 3.93
CA ARG A 269 -0.78 -9.16 3.81
C ARG A 269 -0.28 -10.21 2.82
N SER A 270 -0.81 -11.43 2.88
CA SER A 270 -0.44 -12.51 1.94
C SER A 270 -0.76 -12.12 0.49
N CYS A 271 -1.95 -11.57 0.24
CA CYS A 271 -2.33 -11.14 -1.10
C CYS A 271 -1.47 -9.98 -1.60
N THR A 272 -1.04 -9.09 -0.71
CA THR A 272 -0.13 -7.98 -1.04
C THR A 272 1.24 -8.51 -1.47
N GLU A 273 1.75 -9.56 -0.80
CA GLU A 273 2.96 -10.25 -1.21
C GLU A 273 2.78 -10.90 -2.60
N ASP A 274 1.66 -11.60 -2.82
CA ASP A 274 1.44 -12.34 -4.07
C ASP A 274 1.27 -11.44 -5.30
N ILE A 275 0.59 -10.30 -5.18
CA ILE A 275 0.50 -9.34 -6.29
C ILE A 275 1.86 -8.72 -6.62
N SER A 276 2.76 -8.60 -5.64
CA SER A 276 4.08 -8.00 -5.87
C SER A 276 5.02 -8.89 -6.68
N LYS A 277 4.79 -10.21 -6.67
CA LYS A 277 5.54 -11.19 -7.49
C LYS A 277 5.19 -11.09 -8.98
N ASN A 278 4.01 -10.58 -9.31
CA ASN A 278 3.44 -10.59 -10.66
C ASN A 278 3.24 -9.17 -11.21
N GLU A 279 4.30 -8.36 -11.23
CA GLU A 279 4.26 -7.01 -11.82
C GLU A 279 4.18 -7.10 -13.35
N THR A 280 3.22 -6.36 -13.93
CA THR A 280 2.92 -6.41 -15.37
C THR A 280 3.74 -5.40 -16.17
N TRP A 281 4.23 -4.33 -15.53
CA TRP A 281 4.97 -3.24 -16.16
C TRP A 281 4.16 -2.49 -17.24
N ILE A 282 2.83 -2.53 -17.17
CA ILE A 282 1.94 -1.83 -18.10
C ILE A 282 1.40 -0.57 -17.41
N PRO A 283 1.59 0.63 -17.99
CA PRO A 283 1.04 1.85 -17.42
C PRO A 283 -0.49 1.86 -17.50
N VAL A 284 -1.13 2.25 -16.41
CA VAL A 284 -2.59 2.39 -16.36
C VAL A 284 -3.05 3.69 -17.00
N SER A 285 -4.30 3.71 -17.47
CA SER A 285 -4.88 4.90 -18.08
C SER A 285 -5.09 6.03 -17.07
N LEU A 286 -5.10 7.30 -17.54
CA LEU A 286 -5.37 8.48 -16.71
C LEU A 286 -6.69 8.40 -15.94
N LEU A 287 -7.68 7.66 -16.45
CA LEU A 287 -8.97 7.48 -15.79
C LEU A 287 -8.85 6.53 -14.59
N GLU A 288 -8.14 5.42 -14.74
CA GLU A 288 -7.96 4.41 -13.68
C GLU A 288 -7.16 4.97 -12.49
N ARG A 289 -6.17 5.84 -12.75
CA ARG A 289 -5.42 6.56 -11.73
C ARG A 289 -6.08 7.87 -11.26
N ASN A 290 -7.39 8.06 -11.47
CA ASN A 290 -8.14 9.24 -11.02
C ASN A 290 -7.51 10.59 -11.39
N ARG A 291 -6.91 10.71 -12.59
CA ARG A 291 -6.17 11.90 -13.06
C ARG A 291 -4.93 12.27 -12.24
N SER A 292 -4.38 11.32 -11.48
CA SER A 292 -3.08 11.45 -10.84
C SER A 292 -2.00 11.83 -11.85
N PRO A 293 -1.02 12.69 -11.50
CA PRO A 293 0.12 13.00 -12.35
C PRO A 293 1.13 11.84 -12.48
N TYR A 294 1.07 10.82 -11.60
CA TYR A 294 1.99 9.68 -11.58
C TYR A 294 1.66 8.61 -12.62
N THR A 295 2.62 8.23 -13.47
CA THR A 295 2.43 7.15 -14.45
C THR A 295 2.70 5.82 -13.76
N ILE A 296 1.64 5.23 -13.17
CA ILE A 296 1.73 4.00 -12.35
C ILE A 296 1.41 2.73 -13.13
N SER A 297 1.84 1.58 -12.61
CA SER A 297 1.36 0.26 -13.02
C SER A 297 0.04 -0.11 -12.34
N SER A 298 -0.50 -1.29 -12.63
CA SER A 298 -1.70 -1.81 -11.95
C SER A 298 -1.46 -2.15 -10.47
N LEU A 299 -0.21 -2.27 -10.03
CA LEU A 299 0.16 -2.79 -8.71
C LEU A 299 -0.37 -1.93 -7.54
N PRO A 300 -0.17 -0.59 -7.50
CA PRO A 300 -0.77 0.24 -6.44
C PRO A 300 -2.30 0.19 -6.40
N LEU A 301 -2.96 -0.02 -7.55
CA LEU A 301 -4.42 -0.14 -7.63
C LEU A 301 -4.91 -1.50 -7.12
N ALA A 302 -4.17 -2.58 -7.42
CA ALA A 302 -4.44 -3.90 -6.86
C ALA A 302 -4.28 -3.90 -5.33
N PHE A 303 -3.21 -3.30 -4.82
CA PHE A 303 -2.99 -3.10 -3.38
C PHE A 303 -4.13 -2.29 -2.74
N ARG A 304 -4.56 -1.18 -3.39
CA ARG A 304 -5.74 -0.41 -2.96
C ARG A 304 -6.98 -1.28 -2.83
N SER A 305 -7.25 -2.14 -3.81
CA SER A 305 -8.43 -3.01 -3.83
C SER A 305 -8.42 -3.99 -2.66
N ILE A 306 -7.29 -4.66 -2.42
CA ILE A 306 -7.10 -5.65 -1.34
C ILE A 306 -7.33 -5.01 0.04
N VAL A 307 -6.65 -3.88 0.31
CA VAL A 307 -6.77 -3.18 1.61
C VAL A 307 -8.18 -2.60 1.78
N ALA A 308 -8.75 -2.01 0.73
CA ALA A 308 -10.09 -1.45 0.78
C ALA A 308 -11.15 -2.53 1.05
N SER A 309 -11.09 -3.67 0.37
CA SER A 309 -12.02 -4.79 0.56
C SER A 309 -11.92 -5.36 1.99
N THR A 310 -10.70 -5.56 2.48
CA THR A 310 -10.44 -6.01 3.86
C THR A 310 -11.07 -5.05 4.86
N MET A 311 -10.85 -3.74 4.69
CA MET A 311 -11.40 -2.72 5.58
C MET A 311 -12.94 -2.65 5.55
N ASP A 312 -13.58 -2.91 4.41
CA ASP A 312 -15.04 -2.97 4.34
C ASP A 312 -15.60 -4.15 5.15
N HIS A 313 -14.98 -5.33 5.04
CA HIS A 313 -15.38 -6.51 5.82
C HIS A 313 -15.16 -6.30 7.32
N VAL A 314 -14.02 -5.72 7.69
CA VAL A 314 -13.71 -5.38 9.08
C VAL A 314 -14.72 -4.36 9.63
N ASN A 315 -15.09 -3.33 8.85
CA ASN A 315 -16.11 -2.35 9.25
C ASN A 315 -17.47 -3.01 9.55
N LEU A 316 -17.91 -3.94 8.70
CA LEU A 316 -19.16 -4.68 8.91
C LEU A 316 -19.15 -5.47 10.23
N MET A 317 -18.02 -6.11 10.56
CA MET A 317 -17.87 -6.90 11.79
C MET A 317 -17.74 -6.03 13.05
N ILE A 318 -17.12 -4.86 12.94
CA ILE A 318 -16.95 -3.96 14.09
C ILE A 318 -18.27 -3.30 14.49
N GLN A 319 -19.16 -3.06 13.53
CA GLN A 319 -20.47 -2.47 13.83
C GLN A 319 -21.29 -3.35 14.78
N SER A 320 -21.27 -4.68 14.62
CA SER A 320 -21.95 -5.60 15.56
C SER A 320 -21.28 -5.56 16.94
N LEU A 321 -19.95 -5.69 17.00
CA LEU A 321 -19.19 -5.65 18.26
C LEU A 321 -19.35 -4.33 19.04
N ARG A 322 -19.45 -3.18 18.36
CA ARG A 322 -19.66 -1.88 19.01
C ARG A 322 -20.98 -1.80 19.77
N SER A 323 -22.04 -2.34 19.17
CA SER A 323 -23.35 -2.38 19.83
C SER A 323 -23.27 -3.19 21.13
N GLU A 324 -22.46 -4.24 21.16
CA GLU A 324 -22.25 -5.12 22.31
C GLU A 324 -21.30 -4.52 23.36
N ALA A 325 -20.21 -3.89 22.92
CA ALA A 325 -19.23 -3.24 23.79
C ALA A 325 -19.86 -2.16 24.69
N SER A 326 -20.94 -1.52 24.24
CA SER A 326 -21.69 -0.57 25.07
C SER A 326 -22.35 -1.19 26.31
N LYS A 327 -22.51 -2.52 26.32
CA LYS A 327 -23.20 -3.29 27.37
C LYS A 327 -22.25 -4.10 28.26
N SER A 328 -20.97 -4.22 27.92
CA SER A 328 -20.00 -5.08 28.62
C SER A 328 -18.58 -4.50 28.55
N GLU A 329 -17.95 -4.35 29.71
CA GLU A 329 -16.56 -3.85 29.82
C GLU A 329 -15.54 -4.83 29.20
N ASP A 330 -15.72 -6.13 29.40
CA ASP A 330 -14.81 -7.15 28.84
C ASP A 330 -14.80 -7.13 27.30
N ILE A 331 -15.98 -6.97 26.69
CA ILE A 331 -16.12 -6.86 25.23
C ILE A 331 -15.52 -5.54 24.72
N TYR A 332 -15.62 -4.46 25.51
CA TYR A 332 -15.00 -3.18 25.19
C TYR A 332 -13.46 -3.27 25.21
N LEU A 333 -12.87 -3.96 26.18
CA LEU A 333 -11.43 -4.23 26.22
C LEU A 333 -10.98 -5.08 25.02
N LEU A 334 -11.73 -6.13 24.68
CA LEU A 334 -11.48 -6.96 23.49
C LEU A 334 -11.53 -6.13 22.19
N LEU A 335 -12.50 -5.22 22.08
CA LEU A 335 -12.62 -4.33 20.92
C LEU A 335 -11.42 -3.40 20.79
N LYS A 336 -10.88 -2.89 21.90
CA LYS A 336 -9.65 -2.08 21.90
C LYS A 336 -8.41 -2.87 21.48
N GLU A 337 -8.25 -4.08 22.01
CA GLU A 337 -7.15 -4.98 21.61
C GLU A 337 -7.22 -5.33 20.12
N THR A 338 -8.44 -5.60 19.63
CA THR A 338 -8.70 -5.89 18.22
C THR A 338 -8.42 -4.66 17.34
N GLN A 339 -8.82 -3.47 17.78
CA GLN A 339 -8.49 -2.21 17.10
C GLN A 339 -6.99 -2.05 16.93
N GLU A 340 -6.21 -2.25 18.00
CA GLU A 340 -4.75 -2.11 17.94
C GLU A 340 -4.12 -3.16 17.02
N SER A 341 -4.62 -4.40 17.06
CA SER A 341 -4.17 -5.46 16.16
C SER A 341 -4.43 -5.13 14.69
N ILE A 342 -5.59 -4.55 14.37
CA ILE A 342 -5.92 -4.11 13.00
C ILE A 342 -5.05 -2.92 12.58
N ARG A 343 -4.83 -1.95 13.48
CA ARG A 343 -3.96 -0.79 13.24
C ARG A 343 -2.56 -1.25 12.83
N LEU A 344 -1.96 -2.13 13.62
CA LEU A 344 -0.63 -2.67 13.35
C LEU A 344 -0.60 -3.48 12.05
N ALA A 345 -1.58 -4.35 11.81
CA ALA A 345 -1.64 -5.13 10.58
C ALA A 345 -1.78 -4.25 9.34
N PHE A 346 -2.58 -3.18 9.41
CA PHE A 346 -2.75 -2.21 8.34
C PHE A 346 -1.44 -1.46 8.04
N LEU A 347 -0.79 -0.90 9.07
CA LEU A 347 0.46 -0.15 8.89
C LEU A 347 1.58 -1.07 8.40
N ASN A 348 1.72 -2.26 8.97
CA ASN A 348 2.71 -3.24 8.52
C ASN A 348 2.47 -3.66 7.07
N CYS A 349 1.21 -3.79 6.63
CA CYS A 349 0.92 -4.12 5.23
C CYS A 349 1.44 -3.07 4.25
N PHE A 350 1.41 -1.79 4.63
CA PHE A 350 2.02 -0.73 3.83
C PHE A 350 3.55 -0.79 3.84
N VAL A 351 4.15 -1.04 5.01
CA VAL A 351 5.61 -1.18 5.14
C VAL A 351 6.11 -2.38 4.34
N ASP A 352 5.39 -3.51 4.42
CA ASP A 352 5.65 -4.71 3.62
C ASP A 352 5.56 -4.38 2.13
N PHE A 353 4.51 -3.65 1.71
CA PHE A 353 4.35 -3.22 0.32
C PHE A 353 5.48 -2.28 -0.16
N ALA A 354 5.92 -1.34 0.68
CA ALA A 354 7.10 -0.52 0.40
C ALA A 354 8.36 -1.38 0.24
N GLY A 355 8.56 -2.38 1.10
CA GLY A 355 9.65 -3.35 0.97
C GLY A 355 9.59 -4.15 -0.33
N HIS A 356 8.39 -4.54 -0.80
CA HIS A 356 8.23 -5.20 -2.10
C HIS A 356 8.60 -4.27 -3.27
N LEU A 357 8.17 -3.00 -3.24
CA LEU A 357 8.56 -2.01 -4.26
C LEU A 357 10.08 -1.79 -4.28
N GLU A 358 10.73 -1.79 -3.11
CA GLU A 358 12.19 -1.75 -3.00
C GLU A 358 12.85 -2.97 -3.65
N GLY A 359 12.34 -4.17 -3.35
CA GLY A 359 12.81 -5.42 -3.94
C GLY A 359 12.72 -5.41 -5.47
N ILE A 360 11.59 -4.90 -6.00
CA ILE A 360 11.37 -4.73 -7.44
C ILE A 360 12.39 -3.74 -8.03
N ALA A 361 12.61 -2.58 -7.40
CA ALA A 361 13.60 -1.61 -7.85
C ALA A 361 15.02 -2.21 -7.91
N ASN A 362 15.42 -2.94 -6.85
CA ASN A 362 16.74 -3.57 -6.78
C ASN A 362 16.92 -4.64 -7.86
N LEU A 363 15.88 -5.44 -8.16
CA LEU A 363 15.91 -6.43 -9.23
C LEU A 363 16.13 -5.79 -10.61
N VAL A 364 15.44 -4.67 -10.87
CA VAL A 364 15.60 -3.88 -12.10
C VAL A 364 17.03 -3.34 -12.21
N SER A 365 17.57 -2.79 -11.12
CA SER A 365 18.95 -2.27 -11.07
C SER A 365 20.01 -3.37 -11.26
N GLN A 366 19.85 -4.55 -10.65
CA GLN A 366 20.77 -5.68 -10.78
C GLN A 366 20.78 -6.29 -12.19
N THR A 367 19.61 -6.40 -12.83
CA THR A 367 19.49 -6.90 -14.20
C THR A 367 20.34 -6.08 -15.18
N ARG A 368 20.54 -4.79 -14.89
CA ARG A 368 21.41 -3.92 -15.67
C ARG A 368 22.89 -4.14 -15.41
N ALA A 369 23.32 -4.22 -14.14
CA ALA A 369 24.73 -4.46 -13.81
C ALA A 369 25.27 -5.71 -14.53
N ASN A 370 24.48 -6.79 -14.53
CA ASN A 370 24.83 -8.02 -15.24
C ASN A 370 24.92 -7.85 -16.77
N ARG A 371 24.14 -6.95 -17.38
CA ARG A 371 24.20 -6.68 -18.83
C ARG A 371 25.39 -5.82 -19.22
N GLU A 372 25.77 -4.87 -18.37
CA GLU A 372 26.95 -4.02 -18.58
C GLU A 372 28.26 -4.83 -18.44
N ASP A 373 28.31 -5.79 -17.52
CA ASP A 373 29.45 -6.73 -17.38
C ASP A 373 29.59 -7.68 -18.57
N MET A 374 28.47 -8.11 -19.18
CA MET A 374 28.44 -9.02 -20.34
C MET A 374 28.81 -8.36 -21.66
N GLN A 375 28.84 -7.03 -21.74
CA GLN A 375 29.25 -6.29 -22.95
C GLN A 375 30.77 -6.23 -23.15
N ASN A 376 31.58 -6.72 -22.19
CA ASN A 376 33.05 -6.68 -22.25
C ASN A 376 33.75 -7.98 -22.72
N GLY A 377 33.05 -8.97 -23.29
CA GLY A 377 33.74 -10.09 -23.93
C GLY A 377 32.85 -11.26 -24.38
N TYR A 378 32.88 -11.54 -25.68
CA TYR A 378 32.41 -12.74 -26.38
C TYR A 378 30.97 -13.22 -26.09
N SER A 379 30.09 -12.94 -27.04
CA SER A 379 28.74 -13.51 -27.12
C SER A 379 28.77 -15.03 -27.34
N TYR A 380 28.11 -15.76 -26.45
CA TYR A 380 27.38 -16.97 -26.83
C TYR A 380 25.93 -16.82 -26.36
N GLU A 381 25.03 -17.26 -27.23
CA GLU A 381 23.57 -17.16 -27.14
C GLU A 381 23.01 -17.51 -25.75
N THR A 382 22.44 -16.52 -25.07
CA THR A 382 21.37 -16.79 -24.08
C THR A 382 20.05 -16.72 -24.83
N LEU A 383 19.72 -17.82 -25.50
CA LEU A 383 18.33 -18.14 -25.82
C LEU A 383 17.58 -18.39 -24.50
N GLU A 384 16.32 -17.95 -24.48
CA GLU A 384 15.29 -18.23 -23.47
C GLU A 384 15.30 -17.40 -22.18
N GLU A 385 14.98 -16.10 -22.33
CA GLU A 385 14.01 -15.47 -21.42
C GLU A 385 13.11 -14.50 -22.24
N SER A 386 12.67 -14.96 -23.41
CA SER A 386 11.52 -14.40 -24.12
C SER A 386 10.26 -15.11 -23.62
N LEU A 387 9.90 -14.91 -22.35
CA LEU A 387 8.53 -15.13 -21.90
C LEU A 387 7.73 -13.92 -22.38
N ASP A 388 6.71 -14.17 -23.21
CA ASP A 388 5.69 -13.25 -23.70
C ASP A 388 5.70 -11.85 -23.07
N VAL A 389 6.47 -10.92 -23.64
CA VAL A 389 6.36 -9.51 -23.28
C VAL A 389 4.95 -9.07 -23.66
N LEU A 390 4.10 -8.85 -22.66
CA LEU A 390 2.73 -8.40 -22.92
C LEU A 390 2.75 -7.13 -23.80
N PRO A 391 1.85 -7.01 -24.78
CA PRO A 391 1.72 -5.81 -25.58
C PRO A 391 1.53 -4.57 -24.67
N GLY A 392 2.44 -3.59 -24.77
CA GLY A 392 2.43 -2.37 -23.96
C GLY A 392 3.23 -2.43 -22.66
N SER A 393 3.90 -3.54 -22.36
CA SER A 393 4.84 -3.66 -21.23
C SER A 393 6.11 -2.83 -21.46
N VAL A 394 6.56 -2.13 -20.43
CA VAL A 394 7.80 -1.35 -20.46
C VAL A 394 9.00 -2.30 -20.52
N VAL A 395 9.83 -2.18 -21.55
CA VAL A 395 11.01 -3.04 -21.75
C VAL A 395 12.29 -2.40 -21.18
N ASP A 396 12.41 -1.08 -21.31
CA ASP A 396 13.61 -0.35 -20.89
C ASP A 396 13.75 -0.29 -19.35
N THR A 397 14.98 -0.53 -18.86
CA THR A 397 15.28 -0.61 -17.43
C THR A 397 15.07 0.74 -16.72
N TYR A 398 15.42 1.86 -17.34
CA TYR A 398 15.26 3.17 -16.72
C TYR A 398 13.79 3.56 -16.63
N GLN A 399 13.01 3.25 -17.67
CA GLN A 399 11.55 3.42 -17.65
C GLN A 399 10.88 2.54 -16.59
N LYS A 400 11.35 1.29 -16.39
CA LYS A 400 10.90 0.43 -15.28
C LYS A 400 11.20 1.05 -13.91
N LEU A 401 12.40 1.61 -13.73
CA LEU A 401 12.77 2.27 -12.47
C LEU A 401 11.92 3.53 -12.22
N LEU A 402 11.64 4.32 -13.26
CA LEU A 402 10.72 5.46 -13.20
C LEU A 402 9.27 5.04 -12.90
N MET A 403 8.81 3.90 -13.42
CA MET A 403 7.51 3.32 -13.08
C MET A 403 7.44 2.97 -11.60
N VAL A 404 8.50 2.37 -11.04
CA VAL A 404 8.58 2.07 -9.60
C VAL A 404 8.57 3.37 -8.78
N LEU A 405 9.32 4.39 -9.19
CA LEU A 405 9.29 5.72 -8.56
C LEU A 405 7.89 6.36 -8.60
N SER A 406 7.19 6.25 -9.73
CA SER A 406 5.80 6.71 -9.85
C SER A 406 4.85 5.92 -8.94
N ASN A 407 5.02 4.60 -8.85
CA ASN A 407 4.25 3.76 -7.93
C ASN A 407 4.47 4.20 -6.48
N ILE A 408 5.72 4.47 -6.09
CA ILE A 408 6.08 4.96 -4.75
C ILE A 408 5.44 6.34 -4.49
N GLY A 409 5.60 7.28 -5.41
CA GLY A 409 5.04 8.64 -5.27
C GLY A 409 3.51 8.64 -5.17
N TYR A 410 2.83 7.84 -5.99
CA TYR A 410 1.38 7.65 -5.89
C TYR A 410 0.96 7.02 -4.54
N CYS A 411 1.73 6.05 -4.04
CA CYS A 411 1.48 5.46 -2.73
C CYS A 411 1.63 6.48 -1.59
N LYS A 412 2.67 7.32 -1.67
CA LYS A 412 2.99 8.36 -0.72
C LYS A 412 1.91 9.46 -0.68
N ASP A 413 1.62 10.06 -1.83
CA ASP A 413 0.83 11.30 -1.90
C ASP A 413 -0.68 11.07 -1.96
N GLU A 414 -1.12 9.93 -2.48
CA GLU A 414 -2.55 9.66 -2.68
C GLU A 414 -3.04 8.46 -1.85
N LEU A 415 -2.41 7.29 -2.03
CA LEU A 415 -2.96 6.05 -1.50
C LEU A 415 -2.91 5.96 0.02
N SER A 416 -1.80 6.39 0.62
CA SER A 416 -1.59 6.43 2.07
C SER A 416 -2.71 7.22 2.76
N TYR A 417 -3.01 8.43 2.26
CA TYR A 417 -4.09 9.26 2.79
C TYR A 417 -5.47 8.66 2.54
N ALA A 418 -5.74 8.15 1.34
CA ALA A 418 -7.04 7.59 0.98
C ALA A 418 -7.41 6.38 1.87
N LEU A 419 -6.49 5.43 2.03
CA LEU A 419 -6.71 4.23 2.84
C LEU A 419 -6.65 4.52 4.34
N TYR A 420 -5.76 5.41 4.79
CA TYR A 420 -5.72 5.81 6.20
C TYR A 420 -6.99 6.55 6.61
N ASN A 421 -7.56 7.39 5.74
CA ASN A 421 -8.87 7.99 5.97
C ASN A 421 -9.97 6.94 6.09
N LYS A 422 -9.95 5.89 5.27
CA LYS A 422 -10.89 4.77 5.37
C LYS A 422 -10.77 4.04 6.72
N TYR A 423 -9.55 3.71 7.13
CA TYR A 423 -9.28 3.16 8.47
C TYR A 423 -9.81 4.11 9.56
N LYS A 424 -9.43 5.39 9.52
CA LYS A 424 -9.87 6.42 10.46
C LYS A 424 -11.40 6.55 10.54
N HIS A 425 -12.12 6.43 9.43
CA HIS A 425 -13.58 6.46 9.40
C HIS A 425 -14.23 5.29 10.13
N ILE A 426 -13.62 4.12 10.11
CA ILE A 426 -14.14 2.96 10.84
C ILE A 426 -14.03 3.24 12.35
N TRP A 427 -12.93 3.82 12.85
CA TRP A 427 -12.68 3.99 14.30
C TRP A 427 -13.08 5.31 14.94
N LYS A 428 -13.16 6.42 14.20
CA LYS A 428 -13.48 7.71 14.80
C LYS A 428 -14.98 7.84 15.12
N SER A 429 -15.30 8.06 16.39
CA SER A 429 -16.45 8.89 16.75
C SER A 429 -16.12 10.35 16.40
N ARG A 430 -17.10 11.09 15.84
CA ARG A 430 -16.96 12.53 15.57
C ARG A 430 -16.48 13.23 16.86
N GLY A 431 -15.20 13.61 16.96
CA GLY A 431 -14.75 14.51 18.03
C GLY A 431 -13.35 14.35 18.64
N ARG A 432 -12.50 13.38 18.26
CA ARG A 432 -11.11 13.32 18.76
C ARG A 432 -10.06 13.61 17.68
N THR A 433 -9.36 14.72 17.87
CA THR A 433 -8.11 15.10 17.19
C THR A 433 -6.95 14.37 17.87
N ASP A 434 -6.76 13.10 17.53
CA ASP A 434 -5.45 12.48 17.73
C ASP A 434 -4.48 13.06 16.70
N ASP A 435 -3.24 13.25 17.16
CA ASP A 435 -2.10 13.62 16.33
C ASP A 435 -1.91 12.53 15.29
N ASP A 436 -1.96 12.90 14.01
CA ASP A 436 -1.94 11.98 12.87
C ASP A 436 -0.49 11.46 12.66
N THR A 437 0.11 10.85 13.70
CA THR A 437 1.48 10.31 13.71
C THR A 437 1.63 9.15 12.74
N ASP A 438 0.68 8.22 12.75
CA ASP A 438 0.75 6.99 11.94
C ASP A 438 0.86 7.29 10.43
N ILE A 439 0.08 8.26 9.94
CA ILE A 439 0.14 8.67 8.53
C ILE A 439 1.41 9.46 8.22
N ARG A 440 1.92 10.26 9.17
CA ARG A 440 3.23 10.93 9.00
C ARG A 440 4.34 9.89 8.88
N ASP A 441 4.38 8.91 9.76
CA ASP A 441 5.41 7.85 9.76
C ASP A 441 5.32 7.00 8.48
N LEU A 442 4.09 6.71 8.02
CA LEU A 442 3.85 6.02 6.75
C LEU A 442 4.37 6.82 5.55
N VAL A 443 4.01 8.09 5.45
CA VAL A 443 4.47 8.98 4.37
C VAL A 443 5.99 9.14 4.41
N MET A 444 6.59 9.27 5.60
CA MET A 444 8.05 9.33 5.76
C MET A 444 8.74 8.04 5.29
N SER A 445 8.12 6.88 5.52
CA SER A 445 8.65 5.60 5.05
C SER A 445 8.70 5.53 3.52
N PHE A 446 7.63 5.96 2.84
CA PHE A 446 7.64 6.06 1.37
C PHE A 446 8.57 7.16 0.85
N SER A 447 8.70 8.30 1.54
CA SER A 447 9.67 9.34 1.18
C SER A 447 11.11 8.82 1.21
N GLY A 448 11.48 8.08 2.26
CA GLY A 448 12.82 7.48 2.35
C GLY A 448 13.07 6.44 1.25
N LEU A 449 12.05 5.64 0.90
CA LEU A 449 12.13 4.71 -0.21
C LEU A 449 12.25 5.43 -1.57
N GLU A 450 11.49 6.50 -1.79
CA GLU A 450 11.56 7.33 -3.00
C GLU A 450 12.97 7.89 -3.18
N GLU A 451 13.58 8.41 -2.12
CA GLU A 451 14.95 8.92 -2.17
C GLU A 451 15.96 7.84 -2.53
N LYS A 452 15.86 6.66 -1.92
CA LYS A 452 16.75 5.53 -2.20
C LYS A 452 16.66 5.06 -3.65
N VAL A 453 15.45 4.93 -4.20
CA VAL A 453 15.25 4.50 -5.59
C VAL A 453 15.62 5.62 -6.57
N LEU A 454 15.38 6.88 -6.20
CA LEU A 454 15.74 8.03 -7.02
C LEU A 454 17.26 8.14 -7.13
N GLU A 455 18.00 7.92 -6.05
CA GLU A 455 19.46 7.88 -6.03
C GLU A 455 20.01 6.81 -6.99
N GLN A 456 19.39 5.63 -7.07
CA GLN A 456 19.79 4.59 -8.04
C GLN A 456 19.62 5.08 -9.49
N TYR A 457 18.50 5.76 -9.78
CA TYR A 457 18.23 6.33 -11.09
C TYR A 457 19.19 7.47 -11.43
N THR A 458 19.37 8.44 -10.53
CA THR A 458 20.20 9.62 -10.78
C THR A 458 21.68 9.26 -10.85
N SER A 459 22.20 8.38 -9.99
CA SER A 459 23.59 7.91 -10.06
C SER A 459 23.90 7.27 -11.41
N SER A 460 22.93 6.53 -11.93
CA SER A 460 23.01 5.88 -13.23
C SER A 460 23.02 6.86 -14.39
N LYS A 461 22.16 7.88 -14.37
CA LYS A 461 22.13 8.92 -15.39
C LYS A 461 23.33 9.87 -15.28
N ALA A 462 23.84 10.11 -14.07
CA ALA A 462 25.06 10.88 -13.84
C ALA A 462 26.27 10.23 -14.51
N SER A 463 26.37 8.91 -14.56
CA SER A 463 27.41 8.21 -15.33
C SER A 463 27.30 8.47 -16.84
N VAL A 464 26.08 8.50 -17.40
CA VAL A 464 25.85 8.84 -18.81
C VAL A 464 26.24 10.30 -19.09
N ILE A 465 25.86 11.21 -18.20
CA ILE A 465 26.26 12.63 -18.28
C ILE A 465 27.77 12.75 -18.20
N ARG A 466 28.45 12.01 -17.31
CA ARG A 466 29.91 12.02 -17.21
C ARG A 466 30.58 11.61 -18.51
N ASN A 467 30.10 10.57 -19.17
CA ASN A 467 30.61 10.18 -20.48
C ASN A 467 30.37 11.29 -21.53
N ALA A 468 29.21 11.97 -21.50
CA ALA A 468 28.95 13.10 -22.38
C ALA A 468 29.89 14.30 -22.10
N VAL A 469 30.20 14.58 -20.83
CA VAL A 469 31.17 15.64 -20.46
C VAL A 469 32.58 15.27 -20.91
N VAL A 470 33.00 14.01 -20.74
CA VAL A 470 34.29 13.51 -21.25
C VAL A 470 34.38 13.72 -22.76
N ASN A 471 33.35 13.34 -23.52
CA ASN A 471 33.33 13.54 -24.97
C ASN A 471 33.38 15.03 -25.34
N TYR A 472 32.65 15.87 -24.59
CA TYR A 472 32.62 17.32 -24.78
C TYR A 472 33.99 17.99 -24.51
N LEU A 473 34.68 17.60 -23.44
CA LEU A 473 35.97 18.20 -23.06
C LEU A 473 37.15 17.61 -23.83
N LEU A 474 37.21 16.29 -24.00
CA LEU A 474 38.42 15.57 -24.47
C LEU A 474 38.32 15.11 -25.92
N ASP A 475 37.14 14.65 -26.37
CA ASP A 475 36.98 14.05 -27.70
C ASP A 475 36.41 15.03 -28.75
N SER A 476 36.19 16.29 -28.38
CA SER A 476 35.67 17.33 -29.28
C SER A 476 36.69 17.83 -30.32
N GLY A 477 37.92 17.32 -30.29
CA GLY A 477 38.99 17.68 -31.23
C GLY A 477 39.60 19.07 -31.00
N ILE A 478 39.29 19.72 -29.88
CA ILE A 478 39.86 21.02 -29.49
C ILE A 478 41.11 20.83 -28.64
N ASN A 479 42.17 21.53 -29.01
CA ASN A 479 43.33 21.72 -28.15
C ASN A 479 43.15 23.01 -27.34
N TRP A 480 42.86 22.89 -26.05
CA TRP A 480 42.56 24.02 -25.16
C TRP A 480 43.71 25.01 -24.96
N GLY A 481 44.96 24.59 -25.20
CA GLY A 481 46.15 25.45 -25.16
C GLY A 481 46.42 26.22 -26.46
N GLY A 482 45.59 26.04 -27.48
CA GLY A 482 45.66 26.71 -28.78
C GLY A 482 44.29 26.75 -29.43
N ALA A 483 43.29 27.20 -28.67
CA ALA A 483 41.90 27.11 -29.04
C ALA A 483 41.58 28.08 -30.20
N PRO A 484 40.68 27.68 -31.12
CA PRO A 484 40.23 28.56 -32.18
C PRO A 484 39.50 29.79 -31.61
N ALA A 485 39.42 30.87 -32.41
CA ALA A 485 38.65 32.05 -32.02
C ALA A 485 37.18 31.69 -31.72
N VAL A 486 36.63 32.29 -30.66
CA VAL A 486 35.25 32.08 -30.21
C VAL A 486 34.28 32.56 -31.28
N LYS A 487 33.42 31.66 -31.76
CA LYS A 487 32.42 31.94 -32.81
C LYS A 487 30.98 31.73 -32.37
N GLY A 488 30.76 31.06 -31.25
CA GLY A 488 29.44 30.63 -30.77
C GLY A 488 29.57 29.34 -29.94
N VAL A 489 28.43 28.77 -29.56
CA VAL A 489 28.36 27.52 -28.78
C VAL A 489 28.65 26.33 -29.70
N ARG A 490 29.58 25.45 -29.30
CA ARG A 490 29.96 24.29 -30.10
C ARG A 490 28.85 23.25 -30.17
N ASP A 491 28.83 22.47 -31.25
CA ASP A 491 27.90 21.34 -31.38
C ASP A 491 28.10 20.30 -30.27
N ALA A 492 29.34 20.11 -29.80
CA ALA A 492 29.64 19.27 -28.62
C ALA A 492 28.90 19.74 -27.35
N ALA A 493 28.71 21.05 -27.16
CA ALA A 493 27.94 21.58 -26.03
C ALA A 493 26.45 21.27 -26.18
N VAL A 494 25.94 21.31 -27.41
CA VAL A 494 24.55 20.94 -27.74
C VAL A 494 24.33 19.44 -27.55
N GLU A 495 25.28 18.60 -27.94
CA GLU A 495 25.24 17.15 -27.71
C GLU A 495 25.25 16.80 -26.21
N LEU A 496 26.05 17.51 -25.40
CA LEU A 496 26.00 17.38 -23.94
C LEU A 496 24.61 17.78 -23.40
N LEU A 497 24.01 18.86 -23.89
CA LEU A 497 22.65 19.25 -23.52
C LEU A 497 21.62 18.17 -23.88
N HIS A 498 21.79 17.46 -25.01
CA HIS A 498 20.89 16.38 -25.42
C HIS A 498 20.82 15.24 -24.40
N ALA A 499 21.90 14.96 -23.67
CA ALA A 499 21.86 13.98 -22.58
C ALA A 499 20.84 14.37 -21.50
N LEU A 500 20.78 15.65 -21.13
CA LEU A 500 19.80 16.17 -20.17
C LEU A 500 18.39 16.29 -20.76
N VAL A 501 18.25 16.64 -22.04
CA VAL A 501 16.96 16.67 -22.74
C VAL A 501 16.34 15.26 -22.77
N ALA A 502 17.14 14.23 -23.03
CA ALA A 502 16.70 12.85 -23.01
C ALA A 502 16.19 12.45 -21.62
N VAL A 503 16.93 12.79 -20.56
CA VAL A 503 16.49 12.54 -19.18
C VAL A 503 15.21 13.31 -18.85
N HIS A 504 15.11 14.58 -19.24
CA HIS A 504 13.90 15.38 -19.03
C HIS A 504 12.68 14.70 -19.68
N ALA A 505 12.78 14.31 -20.96
CA ALA A 505 11.69 13.66 -21.69
C ALA A 505 11.26 12.34 -21.02
N GLU A 506 12.22 11.54 -20.58
CA GLU A 506 11.99 10.26 -19.92
C GLU A 506 11.26 10.42 -18.59
N VAL A 507 11.76 11.33 -17.72
CA VAL A 507 11.17 11.60 -16.41
C VAL A 507 9.81 12.29 -16.56
N PHE A 508 9.65 13.21 -17.51
CA PHE A 508 8.36 13.85 -17.77
C PHE A 508 7.28 12.84 -18.16
N ALA A 509 7.62 11.81 -18.95
CA ALA A 509 6.69 10.74 -19.32
C ALA A 509 6.46 9.73 -18.19
N GLY A 510 7.53 9.35 -17.48
CA GLY A 510 7.52 8.25 -16.49
C GLY A 510 7.15 8.67 -15.06
N SER A 511 7.60 9.84 -14.60
CA SER A 511 7.36 10.35 -13.24
C SER A 511 7.44 11.88 -13.17
N LYS A 512 6.47 12.55 -13.80
CA LYS A 512 6.41 14.01 -13.90
C LYS A 512 6.61 14.75 -12.56
N PRO A 513 5.99 14.32 -11.43
CA PRO A 513 6.18 15.01 -10.15
C PRO A 513 7.62 15.04 -9.64
N LEU A 514 8.47 14.10 -10.06
CA LEU A 514 9.87 14.03 -9.63
C LEU A 514 10.83 14.77 -10.58
N LEU A 515 10.33 15.41 -11.65
CA LEU A 515 11.15 16.03 -12.68
C LEU A 515 12.11 17.09 -12.13
N GLU A 516 11.60 18.02 -11.32
CA GLU A 516 12.40 19.10 -10.73
C GLU A 516 13.50 18.56 -9.83
N LYS A 517 13.15 17.64 -8.92
CA LYS A 517 14.11 16.97 -8.02
C LYS A 517 15.17 16.19 -8.79
N THR A 518 14.77 15.45 -9.82
CA THR A 518 15.67 14.61 -10.63
C THR A 518 16.66 15.46 -11.40
N LEU A 519 16.18 16.49 -12.11
CA LEU A 519 17.06 17.37 -12.88
C LEU A 519 17.95 18.23 -11.98
N GLY A 520 17.48 18.65 -10.80
CA GLY A 520 18.31 19.36 -9.83
C GLY A 520 19.56 18.56 -9.43
N VAL A 521 19.37 17.28 -9.04
CA VAL A 521 20.48 16.37 -8.70
C VAL A 521 21.42 16.16 -9.88
N LEU A 522 20.91 16.06 -11.11
CA LEU A 522 21.74 15.84 -12.29
C LEU A 522 22.48 17.08 -12.77
N VAL A 523 21.93 18.28 -12.52
CA VAL A 523 22.63 19.55 -12.79
C VAL A 523 23.77 19.74 -11.79
N GLU A 524 23.56 19.44 -10.50
CA GLU A 524 24.67 19.37 -9.52
C GLU A 524 25.76 18.40 -10.02
N ALA A 525 25.37 17.16 -10.35
CA ALA A 525 26.30 16.15 -10.85
C ALA A 525 27.03 16.57 -12.13
N LEU A 526 26.38 17.32 -13.03
CA LEU A 526 27.01 17.88 -14.23
C LEU A 526 28.17 18.82 -13.85
N ILE A 527 27.92 19.78 -12.96
CA ILE A 527 28.91 20.77 -12.56
C ILE A 527 30.06 20.12 -11.77
N ASP A 528 29.73 19.19 -10.86
CA ASP A 528 30.74 18.43 -10.11
C ASP A 528 31.58 17.55 -11.04
N THR A 529 30.98 17.01 -12.11
CA THR A 529 31.71 16.24 -13.12
C THR A 529 32.67 17.12 -13.92
N PHE A 530 32.28 18.35 -14.26
CA PHE A 530 33.21 19.31 -14.85
C PHE A 530 34.42 19.51 -13.93
N LEU A 531 34.20 19.84 -12.66
CA LEU A 531 35.27 20.01 -11.67
C LEU A 531 36.17 18.78 -11.56
N SER A 532 35.56 17.59 -11.44
CA SER A 532 36.26 16.31 -11.36
C SER A 532 37.15 16.08 -12.58
N ILE A 533 36.64 16.24 -13.81
CA ILE A 533 37.43 16.01 -15.02
C ILE A 533 38.56 17.03 -15.17
N PHE A 534 38.32 18.31 -14.85
CA PHE A 534 39.36 19.34 -14.85
C PHE A 534 40.49 18.99 -13.86
N SER A 535 40.15 18.47 -12.67
CA SER A 535 41.15 18.01 -11.70
C SER A 535 41.88 16.73 -12.14
N GLU A 536 41.18 15.76 -12.74
CA GLU A 536 41.74 14.48 -13.18
C GLU A 536 42.71 14.64 -14.37
N GLN A 537 42.43 15.60 -15.25
CA GLN A 537 43.16 15.83 -16.50
C GLN A 537 44.09 17.06 -16.45
N GLU A 538 44.27 17.65 -15.27
CA GLU A 538 45.09 18.85 -15.05
C GLU A 538 46.51 18.72 -15.63
N ASN A 539 47.08 17.51 -15.61
CA ASN A 539 48.45 17.24 -16.06
C ASN A 539 48.54 16.55 -17.44
N LYS A 540 47.43 16.44 -18.18
CA LYS A 540 47.35 15.71 -19.46
C LYS A 540 46.77 16.60 -20.57
N ASP A 541 45.53 16.34 -20.98
CA ASP A 541 44.87 17.00 -22.11
C ASP A 541 44.39 18.41 -21.77
N LEU A 542 44.25 18.73 -20.48
CA LEU A 542 43.89 20.06 -19.96
C LEU A 542 45.07 20.78 -19.32
N ARG A 543 46.31 20.46 -19.75
CA ARG A 543 47.54 21.04 -19.21
C ARG A 543 47.62 22.56 -19.36
N SER A 544 47.13 23.09 -20.48
CA SER A 544 47.10 24.52 -20.74
C SER A 544 45.75 24.95 -21.29
N LEU A 545 45.32 26.13 -20.85
CA LEU A 545 44.08 26.79 -21.25
C LEU A 545 44.44 28.20 -21.72
N ASP A 546 44.35 28.45 -23.03
CA ASP A 546 44.62 29.78 -23.56
C ASP A 546 43.41 30.73 -23.37
N ALA A 547 43.59 32.01 -23.73
CA ALA A 547 42.55 33.02 -23.57
C ALA A 547 41.27 32.70 -24.36
N ASN A 548 41.40 32.10 -25.55
CA ASN A 548 40.25 31.73 -26.37
C ASN A 548 39.52 30.51 -25.79
N GLY A 549 40.25 29.52 -25.27
CA GLY A 549 39.70 28.34 -24.61
C GLY A 549 38.93 28.72 -23.34
N PHE A 550 39.49 29.64 -22.54
CA PHE A 550 38.79 30.21 -21.39
C PHE A 550 37.49 30.91 -21.80
N CYS A 551 37.55 31.81 -22.79
CA CYS A 551 36.36 32.51 -23.26
C CYS A 551 35.29 31.56 -23.85
N GLN A 552 35.71 30.51 -24.56
CA GLN A 552 34.81 29.50 -25.12
C GLN A 552 34.09 28.72 -24.02
N LEU A 553 34.81 28.26 -22.99
CA LEU A 553 34.21 27.54 -21.86
C LEU A 553 33.28 28.44 -21.04
N MET A 554 33.65 29.70 -20.82
CA MET A 554 32.79 30.64 -20.10
C MET A 554 31.48 30.91 -20.85
N LEU A 555 31.54 31.09 -22.18
CA LEU A 555 30.34 31.22 -23.02
C LEU A 555 29.44 29.99 -22.93
N GLU A 556 30.02 28.79 -23.00
CA GLU A 556 29.27 27.53 -22.95
C GLU A 556 28.69 27.23 -21.56
N LEU A 557 29.41 27.57 -20.49
CA LEU A 557 28.90 27.49 -19.11
C LEU A 557 27.74 28.46 -18.88
N GLU A 558 27.82 29.69 -19.39
CA GLU A 558 26.70 30.65 -19.29
C GLU A 558 25.49 30.21 -20.12
N TYR A 559 25.73 29.56 -21.27
CA TYR A 559 24.68 28.91 -22.05
C TYR A 559 23.98 27.79 -21.28
N PHE A 560 24.73 26.89 -20.64
CA PHE A 560 24.14 25.84 -19.78
C PHE A 560 23.41 26.44 -18.57
N GLU A 561 24.02 27.42 -17.90
CA GLU A 561 23.42 28.12 -16.75
C GLU A 561 22.08 28.74 -17.13
N THR A 562 22.01 29.42 -18.28
CA THR A 562 20.79 30.08 -18.75
C THR A 562 19.68 29.08 -19.04
N ILE A 563 19.98 27.98 -19.75
CA ILE A 563 18.97 26.98 -20.14
C ILE A 563 18.49 26.17 -18.93
N LEU A 564 19.41 25.77 -18.05
CA LEU A 564 19.12 24.87 -16.93
C LEU A 564 18.77 25.63 -15.64
N ASN A 565 18.70 26.96 -15.68
CA ASN A 565 18.44 27.83 -14.52
C ASN A 565 17.28 27.36 -13.61
N PRO A 566 16.14 26.84 -14.13
CA PRO A 566 15.05 26.34 -13.28
C PRO A 566 15.44 25.19 -12.36
N TYR A 567 16.50 24.45 -12.68
CA TYR A 567 16.97 23.28 -11.95
C TYR A 567 18.28 23.53 -11.19
N PHE A 568 18.83 24.74 -11.22
CA PHE A 568 20.03 25.08 -10.45
C PHE A 568 19.70 25.19 -8.96
N THR A 569 20.23 24.25 -8.20
CA THR A 569 20.21 24.26 -6.73
C THR A 569 21.24 25.25 -6.17
N PRO A 570 21.16 25.61 -4.88
CA PRO A 570 22.18 26.43 -4.23
C PRO A 570 23.58 25.83 -4.36
N ASP A 571 23.69 24.51 -4.18
CA ASP A 571 24.96 23.77 -4.23
C ASP A 571 25.53 23.76 -5.65
N ALA A 572 24.70 23.52 -6.68
CA ALA A 572 25.12 23.61 -8.08
C ALA A 572 25.67 25.00 -8.44
N ARG A 573 25.08 26.07 -7.90
CA ARG A 573 25.55 27.45 -8.13
C ARG A 573 26.88 27.73 -7.44
N GLU A 574 27.11 27.13 -6.27
CA GLU A 574 28.40 27.24 -5.58
C GLU A 574 29.49 26.45 -6.33
N SER A 575 29.22 25.21 -6.72
CA SER A 575 30.12 24.42 -7.57
C SER A 575 30.43 25.12 -8.89
N LEU A 576 29.45 25.79 -9.52
CA LEU A 576 29.66 26.51 -10.78
C LEU A 576 30.62 27.69 -10.59
N LYS A 577 30.49 28.43 -9.49
CA LYS A 577 31.43 29.50 -9.14
C LYS A 577 32.84 28.97 -8.89
N SER A 578 32.95 27.83 -8.20
CA SER A 578 34.23 27.15 -7.99
C SER A 578 34.86 26.76 -9.33
N LEU A 579 34.10 26.19 -10.24
CA LEU A 579 34.55 25.82 -11.59
C LEU A 579 35.05 27.05 -12.37
N GLN A 580 34.29 28.14 -12.38
CA GLN A 580 34.70 29.39 -13.02
C GLN A 580 36.02 29.93 -12.44
N GLY A 581 36.22 29.79 -11.13
CA GLY A 581 37.49 30.13 -10.46
C GLY A 581 38.67 29.27 -10.92
N VAL A 582 38.49 27.94 -10.96
CA VAL A 582 39.51 26.98 -11.43
C VAL A 582 39.90 27.26 -12.89
N LEU A 583 38.92 27.55 -13.75
CA LEU A 583 39.16 27.90 -15.14
C LEU A 583 39.98 29.19 -15.29
N LEU A 584 39.68 30.21 -14.48
CA LEU A 584 40.42 31.46 -14.51
C LEU A 584 41.86 31.28 -14.05
N GLU A 585 42.07 30.53 -12.95
CA GLU A 585 43.41 30.23 -12.43
C GLU A 585 44.26 29.52 -13.50
N LYS A 586 43.71 28.49 -14.15
CA LYS A 586 44.43 27.78 -15.22
C LYS A 586 44.74 28.63 -16.45
N ALA A 587 43.84 29.54 -16.82
CA ALA A 587 44.08 30.47 -17.92
C ALA A 587 45.25 31.42 -17.60
N ILE A 588 45.33 31.91 -16.37
CA ILE A 588 46.41 32.80 -15.91
C ILE A 588 47.74 32.05 -15.85
N GLU A 589 47.76 30.83 -15.29
CA GLU A 589 48.97 29.99 -15.23
C GLU A 589 49.55 29.72 -16.62
N SER A 590 48.68 29.39 -17.58
CA SER A 590 49.08 29.09 -18.97
C SER A 590 49.69 30.30 -19.68
N VAL A 591 49.19 31.51 -19.39
CA VAL A 591 49.76 32.77 -19.91
C VAL A 591 51.12 33.06 -19.27
N SER A 592 51.30 32.76 -17.97
CA SER A 592 52.56 32.93 -17.27
C SER A 592 53.65 31.98 -17.77
N GLU A 593 53.33 30.70 -17.99
CA GLU A 593 54.28 29.70 -18.52
C GLU A 593 54.79 30.06 -19.93
N PHE A 594 53.95 30.67 -20.77
CA PHE A 594 54.33 31.13 -22.10
C PHE A 594 55.27 32.34 -22.09
N VAL A 595 55.14 33.21 -21.09
CA VAL A 595 55.97 34.41 -20.92
C VAL A 595 57.35 34.06 -20.35
N GLU A 596 57.46 33.03 -19.49
CA GLU A 596 58.73 32.62 -18.87
C GLU A 596 59.61 31.73 -19.77
N ASN A 597 59.06 31.04 -20.79
CA ASN A 597 59.80 30.09 -21.61
C ASN A 597 59.58 30.22 -23.14
N PRO A 598 59.98 31.33 -23.78
CA PRO A 598 59.74 31.58 -25.21
C PRO A 598 60.58 30.72 -26.18
N GLY A 599 61.43 29.80 -25.69
CA GLY A 599 62.57 29.25 -26.43
C GLY A 599 62.42 27.91 -27.18
N HIS A 600 61.32 27.15 -27.05
CA HIS A 600 61.29 25.76 -27.55
C HIS A 600 60.11 25.34 -28.45
N ALA A 601 59.18 26.22 -28.83
CA ALA A 601 58.18 25.88 -29.83
C ALA A 601 58.78 25.97 -31.26
N ARG A 602 59.02 24.80 -31.89
CA ARG A 602 59.43 24.69 -33.29
C ARG A 602 58.44 25.45 -34.19
N LYS A 603 58.92 26.53 -34.82
CA LYS A 603 58.27 27.19 -35.95
C LYS A 603 57.90 26.18 -37.04
N SER A 604 56.60 25.93 -37.23
CA SER A 604 56.10 25.37 -38.49
C SER A 604 56.11 26.48 -39.55
N THR A 605 56.67 26.16 -40.72
CA THR A 605 57.00 27.13 -41.76
C THR A 605 55.92 27.14 -42.84
N ARG A 606 55.24 28.29 -43.08
CA ARG A 606 55.08 28.98 -44.40
C ARG A 606 53.86 29.92 -44.50
N VAL A 607 54.18 31.20 -44.72
CA VAL A 607 53.70 32.16 -45.75
C VAL A 607 52.22 32.60 -45.78
N GLY A 608 52.00 33.91 -45.55
CA GLY A 608 50.96 34.70 -46.26
C GLY A 608 50.27 35.84 -45.49
N GLU A 609 50.90 37.02 -45.50
CA GLU A 609 50.34 38.41 -45.41
C GLU A 609 49.47 38.89 -44.23
N ASP A 610 50.03 39.89 -43.53
CA ASP A 610 49.47 41.08 -42.87
C ASP A 610 48.12 40.98 -42.15
N PHE A 611 48.16 41.01 -40.81
CA PHE A 611 47.44 41.99 -39.98
C PHE A 611 48.01 42.01 -38.55
N SER A 612 48.60 43.16 -38.18
CA SER A 612 48.74 43.71 -36.82
C SER A 612 49.33 42.81 -35.73
N ASP A 613 50.65 42.86 -35.64
CA ASP A 613 51.48 42.46 -34.50
C ASP A 613 51.44 43.58 -33.44
N GLU A 614 50.41 43.60 -32.58
CA GLU A 614 50.36 44.46 -31.38
C GLU A 614 49.33 43.92 -30.37
N ARG A 615 49.78 43.12 -29.40
CA ARG A 615 49.24 42.91 -28.02
C ARG A 615 49.85 41.64 -27.38
N GLN A 616 51.16 41.64 -27.16
CA GLN A 616 51.77 40.77 -26.15
C GLN A 616 52.05 41.60 -24.89
N GLY A 617 50.96 41.98 -24.20
CA GLY A 617 51.01 42.48 -22.82
C GLY A 617 50.46 41.38 -21.91
N SER A 618 51.02 41.23 -20.71
CA SER A 618 50.50 40.32 -19.68
C SER A 618 49.01 40.53 -19.51
N VAL A 619 48.19 39.55 -19.89
CA VAL A 619 46.73 39.66 -19.78
C VAL A 619 46.37 39.59 -18.30
N SER A 620 45.75 40.64 -17.76
CA SER A 620 45.31 40.61 -16.36
C SER A 620 44.06 39.74 -16.21
N PRO A 621 43.79 39.17 -15.02
CA PRO A 621 42.57 38.38 -14.76
C PRO A 621 41.29 39.13 -15.14
N ASP A 622 41.25 40.43 -14.84
CA ASP A 622 40.12 41.31 -15.16
C ASP A 622 39.94 41.49 -16.67
N ASP A 623 41.03 41.52 -17.45
CA ASP A 623 40.97 41.62 -18.92
C ASP A 623 40.41 40.33 -19.55
N LEU A 624 40.79 39.15 -19.03
CA LEU A 624 40.22 37.86 -19.48
C LEU A 624 38.72 37.77 -19.17
N ILE A 625 38.32 38.20 -17.98
CA ILE A 625 36.92 38.27 -17.56
C ILE A 625 36.13 39.22 -18.48
N ALA A 626 36.65 40.41 -18.74
CA ALA A 626 36.00 41.38 -19.63
C ALA A 626 35.89 40.85 -21.06
N LEU A 627 36.90 40.12 -21.55
CA LEU A 627 36.87 39.49 -22.87
C LEU A 627 35.80 38.39 -22.93
N ALA A 628 35.70 37.53 -21.92
CA ALA A 628 34.66 36.49 -21.85
C ALA A 628 33.25 37.10 -21.80
N GLN A 629 33.06 38.18 -21.02
CA GLN A 629 31.81 38.95 -20.96
C GLN A 629 31.42 39.53 -22.31
N GLN A 630 32.39 40.06 -23.06
CA GLN A 630 32.14 40.61 -24.38
C GLN A 630 31.62 39.53 -25.33
N TYR A 631 32.27 38.36 -25.37
CA TYR A 631 31.81 37.24 -26.20
C TYR A 631 30.42 36.75 -25.80
N SER A 632 30.12 36.67 -24.51
CA SER A 632 28.78 36.33 -24.03
C SER A 632 27.72 37.32 -24.47
N SER A 633 27.97 38.63 -24.26
CA SER A 633 27.04 39.69 -24.67
C SER A 633 26.78 39.70 -26.18
N ASP A 634 27.78 39.34 -26.99
CA ASP A 634 27.69 39.38 -28.45
C ASP A 634 27.03 38.12 -29.04
N LEU A 635 27.24 36.94 -28.43
CA LEU A 635 26.92 35.65 -29.06
C LEU A 635 25.83 34.84 -28.34
N LEU A 636 25.64 35.01 -27.04
CA LEU A 636 24.77 34.12 -26.24
C LEU A 636 23.32 34.13 -26.72
N GLN A 637 22.75 35.33 -26.95
CA GLN A 637 21.35 35.47 -27.38
C GLN A 637 21.10 34.79 -28.73
N THR A 638 22.01 34.97 -29.69
CA THR A 638 21.90 34.35 -31.02
C THR A 638 22.01 32.83 -30.96
N GLU A 639 22.82 32.30 -30.04
CA GLU A 639 22.97 30.85 -29.84
C GLU A 639 21.75 30.24 -29.15
N LEU A 640 21.15 30.92 -28.16
CA LEU A 640 19.89 30.50 -27.54
C LEU A 640 18.75 30.44 -28.56
N GLU A 641 18.71 31.38 -29.51
CA GLU A 641 17.76 31.35 -30.61
C GLU A 641 18.03 30.20 -31.59
N ARG A 642 19.31 29.92 -31.91
CA ARG A 642 19.72 28.79 -32.75
C ARG A 642 19.32 27.45 -32.15
N THR A 643 19.46 27.30 -30.83
CA THR A 643 19.19 26.04 -30.12
C THR A 643 17.84 26.01 -29.40
N ARG A 644 16.94 26.95 -29.70
CA ARG A 644 15.64 27.12 -29.01
C ARG A 644 14.83 25.84 -28.80
N VAL A 645 14.89 24.90 -29.75
CA VAL A 645 14.15 23.63 -29.67
C VAL A 645 14.71 22.74 -28.56
N ASN A 646 16.03 22.75 -28.36
CA ASN A 646 16.70 22.02 -27.29
C ASN A 646 16.46 22.68 -25.93
N ALA A 647 16.33 24.01 -25.89
CA ALA A 647 16.06 24.77 -24.67
C ALA A 647 14.59 24.73 -24.25
N ALA A 648 13.67 24.51 -25.20
CA ALA A 648 12.22 24.62 -24.97
C ALA A 648 11.69 23.72 -23.85
N CYS A 649 12.23 22.50 -23.70
CA CYS A 649 11.79 21.58 -22.66
C CYS A 649 12.07 22.09 -21.23
N PHE A 650 13.08 22.94 -21.05
CA PHE A 650 13.45 23.47 -19.74
C PHE A 650 12.79 24.84 -19.44
N MET A 651 12.31 25.55 -20.45
CA MET A 651 11.81 26.93 -20.32
C MET A 651 10.28 27.08 -20.29
N GLU A 652 9.51 25.99 -20.47
CA GLU A 652 8.03 26.02 -20.53
C GLU A 652 7.31 26.48 -19.24
N SER A 653 8.04 26.83 -18.17
CA SER A 653 7.49 27.31 -16.89
C SER A 653 7.71 28.79 -16.56
N THR A 654 8.30 29.61 -17.45
CA THR A 654 8.47 31.06 -17.21
C THR A 654 8.00 31.92 -18.39
N PRO A 655 7.17 32.96 -18.17
CA PRO A 655 6.84 33.92 -19.22
C PRO A 655 8.12 34.62 -19.71
N LEU A 656 8.31 34.68 -21.03
CA LEU A 656 9.49 35.21 -21.74
C LEU A 656 9.75 36.72 -21.56
N ASP A 657 9.20 37.40 -20.55
CA ASP A 657 9.31 38.85 -20.36
C ASP A 657 10.22 39.30 -19.20
N THR A 658 10.95 38.38 -18.58
CA THR A 658 12.02 38.75 -17.65
C THR A 658 13.30 38.02 -18.04
N VAL A 659 14.17 38.69 -18.78
CA VAL A 659 15.61 38.38 -18.79
C VAL A 659 16.10 38.54 -17.34
N PRO A 660 16.50 37.47 -16.62
CA PRO A 660 17.07 37.60 -15.29
C PRO A 660 18.51 38.14 -15.39
N GLU A 661 19.02 38.79 -14.35
CA GLU A 661 20.39 39.35 -14.28
C GLU A 661 21.51 38.26 -14.29
N SER A 662 21.60 37.40 -15.30
CA SER A 662 22.60 36.32 -15.34
C SER A 662 23.99 36.75 -15.81
N ALA A 663 24.15 37.82 -16.59
CA ALA A 663 25.49 38.28 -17.01
C ALA A 663 26.29 39.00 -15.89
N LYS A 664 25.64 39.47 -14.82
CA LYS A 664 26.31 40.19 -13.72
C LYS A 664 26.76 39.28 -12.57
N ALA A 665 26.09 38.16 -12.35
CA ALA A 665 26.32 37.32 -11.18
C ALA A 665 27.58 36.43 -11.29
N ALA A 666 27.84 35.84 -12.47
CA ALA A 666 29.02 35.00 -12.71
C ALA A 666 30.34 35.75 -12.46
N TYR A 667 30.36 37.05 -12.79
CA TYR A 667 31.56 37.87 -12.73
C TYR A 667 31.64 38.81 -11.52
N ALA A 668 30.59 38.92 -10.71
CA ALA A 668 30.62 39.67 -9.45
C ALA A 668 31.57 39.04 -8.42
N SER A 669 31.86 37.73 -8.56
CA SER A 669 32.73 36.92 -7.71
C SER A 669 34.20 37.37 -7.69
N PHE A 670 34.66 38.03 -8.75
CA PHE A 670 36.07 38.40 -8.91
C PHE A 670 36.43 39.76 -8.28
N LYS A 671 35.45 40.54 -7.83
CA LYS A 671 35.70 41.76 -7.07
C LYS A 671 35.88 41.46 -5.59
N GLY A 672 37.13 41.29 -5.16
CA GLY A 672 37.50 41.32 -3.75
C GLY A 672 37.16 42.67 -3.08
N PRO A 673 36.99 42.71 -1.75
CA PRO A 673 36.61 43.92 -1.03
C PRO A 673 37.78 44.91 -0.99
N LEU A 674 37.73 45.94 -1.84
CA LEU A 674 38.61 47.10 -1.73
C LEU A 674 38.12 48.00 -0.59
N ASP A 675 38.67 47.79 0.60
CA ASP A 675 38.61 48.75 1.70
C ASP A 675 39.66 49.85 1.48
N SER A 676 39.24 51.12 1.45
CA SER A 676 39.82 52.18 2.30
C SER A 676 39.24 53.58 2.08
N PRO A 677 39.32 54.48 3.10
CA PRO A 677 38.26 55.39 3.46
C PRO A 677 38.57 56.87 3.18
N SER A 678 37.56 57.66 2.84
CA SER A 678 37.51 59.09 3.19
C SER A 678 36.21 59.76 2.73
N ARG A 679 35.30 60.09 3.65
CA ARG A 679 34.92 61.49 3.94
C ARG A 679 33.82 61.60 4.98
N SER A 680 34.13 62.44 5.96
CA SER A 680 33.34 62.90 7.09
C SER A 680 32.06 63.65 6.72
N TYR A 681 30.99 63.33 7.45
CA TYR A 681 29.95 64.19 8.02
C TYR A 681 29.90 65.67 7.60
N ARG A 682 28.71 66.10 7.12
CA ARG A 682 28.12 67.36 7.59
C ARG A 682 26.59 67.29 7.65
N SER A 683 26.11 67.72 8.81
CA SER A 683 24.77 67.88 9.36
C SER A 683 23.73 68.60 8.49
N GLN A 684 22.45 68.22 8.65
CA GLN A 684 21.36 69.19 8.87
C GLN A 684 20.17 68.53 9.60
N GLN A 685 19.84 69.07 10.78
CA GLN A 685 18.59 68.87 11.50
C GLN A 685 17.54 69.88 10.99
N SER A 686 16.26 69.50 10.93
CA SER A 686 15.18 70.31 11.56
C SER A 686 13.84 69.56 11.63
N ILE A 687 13.46 69.33 12.89
CA ILE A 687 12.16 69.28 13.57
C ILE A 687 10.90 69.68 12.78
N GLY A 688 9.83 68.88 12.93
CA GLY A 688 8.44 69.32 12.74
C GLY A 688 7.42 68.17 12.71
N SER A 689 6.85 67.82 13.87
CA SER A 689 5.55 67.11 14.01
C SER A 689 4.60 68.04 14.79
N PRO A 690 3.31 67.70 15.11
CA PRO A 690 2.46 66.55 14.75
C PRO A 690 1.00 66.96 14.39
N VAL A 691 0.06 66.01 14.24
CA VAL A 691 -1.24 65.95 14.98
C VAL A 691 -2.23 64.89 14.41
N TYR A 692 -2.57 63.94 15.31
CA TYR A 692 -3.84 63.23 15.57
C TYR A 692 -4.50 62.18 14.63
N ASN A 693 -4.47 60.94 15.13
CA ASN A 693 -5.60 60.06 15.54
C ASN A 693 -6.77 59.79 14.57
N GLN A 694 -6.98 58.50 14.22
CA GLN A 694 -7.98 57.66 14.92
C GLN A 694 -7.94 56.18 14.49
N ARG A 695 -7.91 55.29 15.50
CA ARG A 695 -8.31 53.89 15.42
C ARG A 695 -9.82 53.78 15.21
N ARG A 696 -10.30 52.77 14.47
CA ARG A 696 -11.33 51.85 14.99
C ARG A 696 -11.40 50.53 14.21
N ARG A 697 -11.44 49.45 15.01
CA ARG A 697 -11.79 48.08 14.67
C ARG A 697 -13.18 47.98 14.04
N ARG A 698 -13.35 47.02 13.13
CA ARG A 698 -14.25 45.89 13.31
C ARG A 698 -13.56 44.62 12.84
#